data_AF-A0A0C3CZN4-F1
#
_entry.id   AF-A0A0C3CZN4-F1
#
_cell.length_a   1.000
_cell.length_b   1.000
_cell.length_c   1.000
_cell.angle_alpha   90.00
_cell.angle_beta   90.00
_cell.angle_gamma   90.00
#
_symmetry.space_group_name_H-M   'P 1'
#
loop_
_entity.id
_entity.type
_entity.pdbx_description
1 polymer ?
#
loop_
_entity_poly.entity_id
_entity_poly.type
_entity_poly.pdbx_seq_one_letter_code
_entity_poly.pdbx_strand_id
1 'polypeptide(L)'
;MEMSSTLISDEVLEDWKIAPKRGSNAWYWASYCSSGSKSVIVMVPWILSEDPSELRLYTTPEEATLPSTSPATGKPLHPSYIHTTSLNFVDNAGRTLLLRGVNLSGASKAPVGHLSHLLEDFWDSAEDGGESFVGRPLNIDDGSADVHLARLRGWGFNLLRFPFTWEALEHEGPGKYDTEFMDYTIRVLCKCRDYDFRVYMDPHQDTWSRFSGGSGAPYWTLAACGINPRNITATQAAILHCEYPLAHDPDPASLPAMVWSTNYGRLLSQTVFTLFFAGRDFAPNCIIDGVNIQDYLQNHYIEACGQLADRIKAFDNGSLFEECIIGWDSMNEPFEGLCEWEDLNTNPTKQGSTLKKGTYPTPAQSLRLGMGQVQTVDNWEFGILMGPSRNGSVTIDPKGHKLWADPISPSSPSSSSSSTSELLDNEDIDPHKAPEHHRVVGELPDGTHPRWGWQRDVQRWPLGTCIWALHGVWDIETGFILRPDYFRFNPTTGYETEFLSDYWKPHWIAYARRVRLSHEEAIVFVQPPVFAPPPRFSENELKGRCAYSPHYYDGLTLVTRHWNWFNADALGLLRGKYSSTLQAVKIGEGAIRKSLHEQLGYLQADVVALGDAVYPTVIGEIGTPFDMDGKRSYGWTDGGKYKGQYGNQEKALDASLNACDAWADGKGNDSLNWTVWTYVGDDHSHEWGDGWNMEDLSLWSPDDLVGDDDDEEGDEDEMYKDMQDMEGMDENALNSRAALLTENANAGQKNKKKNKKKAQQKQPGRSLPMRAMSSLSVATLGTASASSTSLGTTSNVKPRLRRSTIPMASRPSLATTASSASSTSTSSRRSTRSIAGYSPNPYTLLTNGARAVRAFARPWPVKVVGRATDVRFDVGKGLFKMIVSVGWDDRIRTSSSSSGATSLKKGVEVGVHDVQDPETDESLATEVYIPIVHYAHPRLLEDKPERPRLRRRESKRRWVRKDTGDGGDGASISSVGSASVRGDGDRARTTQDVHPLSMSVLTTATATTAASSDSDGSTAVEGPPTQDVNPDALTSSTRPAPLLIQDSTPELVDVDVKVSGGRFVVRGQTLLWWYDVPSTEGEPRKEYTIEVKRRGGVLKPRTKGRRMVAEGSGVWCEELCPEDGLGGCVIA
;
A
#
# COMPACT_ATOMS: atom_id res chain seq x y z
N MET A 1 35.76 26.68 35.21
CA MET A 1 36.09 28.03 34.73
C MET A 1 34.76 28.72 34.47
N GLU A 2 34.40 29.68 35.31
CA GLU A 2 33.22 30.54 35.11
C GLU A 2 33.42 31.39 33.84
N MET A 3 32.40 31.50 32.98
CA MET A 3 32.29 32.56 32.00
C MET A 3 30.92 33.22 32.11
N SER A 4 30.95 34.53 32.31
CA SER A 4 29.81 35.42 32.53
C SER A 4 29.06 35.73 31.23
N SER A 5 27.74 35.83 31.34
CA SER A 5 26.83 36.45 30.37
C SER A 5 27.21 37.90 30.08
N THR A 6 27.41 38.25 28.80
CA THR A 6 27.46 39.65 28.37
C THR A 6 26.26 39.90 27.47
N LEU A 7 25.35 40.76 27.93
CA LEU A 7 24.19 41.29 27.19
C LEU A 7 24.68 42.20 26.07
N ILE A 8 24.11 42.05 24.86
CA ILE A 8 24.28 42.98 23.74
C ILE A 8 23.30 44.14 23.97
N SER A 9 23.79 45.38 23.84
CA SER A 9 23.02 46.62 24.06
C SER A 9 22.20 47.06 22.84
N ASP A 10 21.05 47.69 23.10
CA ASP A 10 19.97 48.11 22.18
C ASP A 10 20.33 49.14 21.07
N GLU A 11 21.60 49.50 20.86
CA GLU A 11 22.00 50.60 19.97
C GLU A 11 22.26 50.23 18.49
N VAL A 12 21.95 48.99 18.05
CA VAL A 12 22.22 48.54 16.65
C VAL A 12 20.94 48.41 15.79
N LEU A 13 19.75 48.72 16.30
CA LEU A 13 18.47 48.42 15.63
C LEU A 13 17.79 49.57 14.85
N GLU A 14 18.40 50.75 14.69
CA GLU A 14 17.67 51.92 14.14
C GLU A 14 17.69 52.14 12.61
N ASP A 15 18.40 51.36 11.79
CA ASP A 15 18.55 51.70 10.34
C ASP A 15 17.77 50.84 9.32
N TRP A 16 16.79 50.03 9.73
CA TRP A 16 16.01 49.18 8.81
C TRP A 16 14.58 49.70 8.59
N LYS A 17 14.40 50.59 7.62
CA LYS A 17 13.07 50.94 7.08
C LYS A 17 12.64 49.90 6.04
N ILE A 18 11.87 48.89 6.43
CA ILE A 18 11.15 48.00 5.51
C ILE A 18 9.64 48.20 5.71
N ALA A 19 8.94 48.67 4.67
CA ALA A 19 7.49 48.75 4.66
C ALA A 19 6.88 47.35 4.40
N PRO A 20 5.83 46.93 5.12
CA PRO A 20 5.26 45.60 4.97
C PRO A 20 4.44 45.49 3.67
N LYS A 21 4.79 44.52 2.81
CA LYS A 21 3.83 43.91 1.89
C LYS A 21 3.46 42.54 2.47
N ARG A 22 2.21 42.41 2.95
CA ARG A 22 1.63 41.09 3.28
C ARG A 22 1.43 40.31 1.98
N GLY A 23 1.84 39.03 1.97
CA GLY A 23 1.54 38.09 0.89
C GLY A 23 2.73 37.54 0.08
N SER A 24 3.96 37.58 0.56
CA SER A 24 5.08 36.89 -0.12
C SER A 24 5.94 36.09 0.84
N ASN A 25 6.01 34.77 0.62
CA ASN A 25 7.04 33.90 1.19
C ASN A 25 8.41 34.29 0.59
N ALA A 26 9.07 35.27 1.20
CA ALA A 26 10.43 35.66 0.86
C ALA A 26 11.40 35.05 1.89
N TRP A 27 12.30 34.18 1.42
CA TRP A 27 13.43 33.69 2.19
C TRP A 27 14.52 34.78 2.26
N TYR A 28 14.94 35.18 3.46
CA TYR A 28 16.02 36.16 3.64
C TYR A 28 17.33 35.46 4.05
N TRP A 29 18.44 35.85 3.41
CA TRP A 29 19.78 35.36 3.68
C TRP A 29 20.48 36.26 4.69
N ALA A 30 20.85 35.75 5.85
CA ALA A 30 21.73 36.45 6.79
C ALA A 30 23.08 35.72 6.90
N SER A 31 24.18 36.44 6.69
CA SER A 31 25.54 35.95 6.89
C SER A 31 26.11 36.60 8.14
N TYR A 32 26.47 35.80 9.16
CA TYR A 32 27.17 36.29 10.34
C TYR A 32 28.67 36.09 10.17
N CYS A 33 29.43 37.19 10.19
CA CYS A 33 30.88 37.17 10.05
C CYS A 33 31.53 37.46 11.40
N SER A 34 31.89 36.41 12.15
CA SER A 34 32.77 36.54 13.30
C SER A 34 34.22 36.51 12.82
N SER A 35 34.99 37.53 13.17
CA SER A 35 36.41 37.64 12.85
C SER A 35 37.20 36.48 13.47
N GLY A 36 37.70 35.58 12.62
CA GLY A 36 38.69 34.57 12.98
C GLY A 36 38.11 33.16 13.16
N SER A 37 38.32 32.34 12.12
CA SER A 37 38.17 30.88 12.05
C SER A 37 36.76 30.32 11.78
N LYS A 38 36.63 29.77 10.56
CA LYS A 38 35.58 28.91 9.97
C LYS A 38 34.12 29.39 10.11
N SER A 39 33.60 29.94 9.02
CA SER A 39 32.18 30.21 8.81
C SER A 39 31.34 28.93 8.94
N VAL A 40 30.41 28.89 9.89
CA VAL A 40 29.35 27.88 9.96
C VAL A 40 28.08 28.53 9.41
N ILE A 41 27.58 28.02 8.29
CA ILE A 41 26.28 28.40 7.73
C ILE A 41 25.24 27.49 8.38
N VAL A 42 24.39 28.05 9.25
CA VAL A 42 23.23 27.36 9.80
C VAL A 42 21.99 27.87 9.06
N MET A 43 21.26 26.97 8.39
CA MET A 43 19.94 27.30 7.84
C MET A 43 18.91 27.02 8.93
N VAL A 44 18.19 28.05 9.37
CA VAL A 44 17.03 27.92 10.25
C VAL A 44 15.82 28.49 9.49
N PRO A 45 14.67 27.80 9.43
CA PRO A 45 13.45 28.38 8.88
C PRO A 45 13.03 29.58 9.74
N TRP A 46 12.89 30.75 9.12
CA TRP A 46 12.25 31.91 9.76
C TRP A 46 10.74 31.69 9.77
N ILE A 47 10.16 31.40 10.94
CA ILE A 47 8.73 31.58 11.20
C ILE A 47 8.59 32.96 11.85
N LEU A 48 7.65 33.75 11.33
CA LEU A 48 7.36 35.12 11.72
C LEU A 48 7.04 35.22 13.23
N SER A 49 8.02 35.65 14.02
CA SER A 49 7.81 36.34 15.29
C SER A 49 8.44 37.73 15.16
N GLU A 50 7.68 38.78 15.48
CA GLU A 50 8.12 40.19 15.41
C GLU A 50 9.05 40.58 16.58
N ASP A 51 9.41 39.63 17.47
CA ASP A 51 10.28 39.86 18.62
C ASP A 51 11.54 38.95 18.59
N PRO A 52 12.75 39.49 18.34
CA PRO A 52 14.00 38.75 18.37
C PRO A 52 14.35 38.16 19.75
N SER A 53 13.69 38.59 20.83
CA SER A 53 13.85 38.02 22.17
C SER A 53 13.05 36.72 22.37
N GLU A 54 12.16 36.36 21.43
CA GLU A 54 11.43 35.09 21.42
C GLU A 54 12.07 33.99 20.55
N LEU A 55 13.31 34.18 20.10
CA LEU A 55 14.14 33.10 19.55
C LEU A 55 14.48 32.09 20.66
N ARG A 56 13.49 31.30 21.05
CA ARG A 56 13.71 30.03 21.72
C ARG A 56 14.45 29.16 20.71
N LEU A 57 15.77 29.08 20.85
CA LEU A 57 16.40 27.77 20.82
C LEU A 57 15.43 26.88 21.59
N TYR A 58 14.85 25.86 20.96
CA TYR A 58 14.16 24.83 21.71
C TYR A 58 15.20 24.28 22.68
N THR A 59 15.24 24.88 23.88
CA THR A 59 15.70 24.23 25.09
C THR A 59 15.03 22.88 25.02
N THR A 60 15.85 21.83 25.10
CA THR A 60 15.42 20.45 25.40
C THR A 60 14.07 20.51 26.12
N PRO A 61 13.01 19.91 25.57
CA PRO A 61 11.67 20.02 26.16
C PRO A 61 11.81 19.83 27.66
N GLU A 62 11.27 20.76 28.44
CA GLU A 62 11.16 20.62 29.89
C GLU A 62 10.74 19.17 30.16
N GLU A 63 11.62 18.41 30.83
CA GLU A 63 11.67 16.94 30.85
C GLU A 63 10.34 16.37 31.36
N ALA A 64 9.39 16.20 30.44
CA ALA A 64 8.04 15.80 30.78
C ALA A 64 8.03 14.29 31.03
N THR A 65 7.92 13.91 32.29
CA THR A 65 7.54 12.55 32.65
C THR A 65 6.28 12.16 31.87
N LEU A 66 6.35 11.09 31.05
CA LEU A 66 5.19 10.50 30.36
C LEU A 66 3.96 10.47 31.29
N PRO A 67 2.80 10.94 30.82
CA PRO A 67 1.61 11.02 31.67
C PRO A 67 1.14 9.61 32.05
N SER A 68 0.55 9.48 33.23
CA SER A 68 -0.08 8.23 33.70
C SER A 68 -1.56 8.12 33.28
N THR A 69 -2.10 9.15 32.63
CA THR A 69 -3.48 9.24 32.16
C THR A 69 -3.51 9.75 30.71
N SER A 70 -4.54 9.36 29.95
CA SER A 70 -4.68 9.78 28.56
C SER A 70 -4.96 11.29 28.45
N PRO A 71 -4.29 12.02 27.55
CA PRO A 71 -4.61 13.42 27.25
C PRO A 71 -5.96 13.58 26.54
N ALA A 72 -6.49 12.53 25.88
CA ALA A 72 -7.76 12.61 25.16
C ALA A 72 -8.98 12.34 26.05
N THR A 73 -8.85 11.44 27.04
CA THR A 73 -9.98 10.98 27.87
C THR A 73 -9.82 11.29 29.35
N GLY A 74 -8.62 11.58 29.84
CA GLY A 74 -8.30 11.72 31.26
C GLY A 74 -8.33 10.40 32.04
N LYS A 75 -8.54 9.25 31.38
CA LYS A 75 -8.62 7.92 32.00
C LYS A 75 -7.21 7.32 32.20
N PRO A 76 -7.05 6.34 33.12
CA PRO A 76 -5.81 5.55 33.22
C PRO A 76 -5.47 4.87 31.89
N LEU A 77 -4.18 4.73 31.60
CA LEU A 77 -3.69 4.16 30.34
C LEU A 77 -3.83 2.64 30.30
N HIS A 78 -4.32 2.11 29.18
CA HIS A 78 -4.26 0.67 28.89
C HIS A 78 -2.79 0.24 28.72
N PRO A 79 -2.36 -0.99 29.12
CA PRO A 79 -0.97 -1.44 28.99
C PRO A 79 -0.37 -1.32 27.59
N SER A 80 -1.20 -1.51 26.55
CA SER A 80 -0.80 -1.41 25.13
C SER A 80 -0.84 0.02 24.56
N TYR A 81 -1.14 1.03 25.39
CA TYR A 81 -1.21 2.43 24.96
C TYR A 81 0.13 2.92 24.38
N ILE A 82 0.05 3.63 23.27
CA ILE A 82 1.19 4.21 22.55
C ILE A 82 1.11 5.71 22.66
N HIS A 83 2.05 6.36 23.34
CA HIS A 83 2.17 7.82 23.38
C HIS A 83 2.66 8.37 22.05
N THR A 84 2.21 9.57 21.68
CA THR A 84 2.68 10.32 20.51
C THR A 84 3.35 11.61 20.99
N THR A 85 4.66 11.58 21.21
CA THR A 85 5.39 12.70 21.82
C THR A 85 6.84 12.75 21.36
N SER A 86 7.42 13.95 21.35
CA SER A 86 8.85 14.14 21.14
C SER A 86 9.35 13.47 19.85
N LEU A 87 8.60 13.61 18.75
CA LEU A 87 8.83 12.97 17.44
C LEU A 87 8.70 11.45 17.40
N ASN A 88 8.29 10.80 18.49
CA ASN A 88 8.37 9.35 18.66
C ASN A 88 7.05 8.73 19.13
N PHE A 89 6.79 7.50 18.68
CA PHE A 89 5.86 6.62 19.35
C PHE A 89 6.56 6.04 20.57
N VAL A 90 5.91 6.04 21.73
CA VAL A 90 6.53 5.58 22.99
C VAL A 90 5.58 4.65 23.74
N ASP A 91 6.07 3.52 24.25
CA ASP A 91 5.25 2.65 25.10
C ASP A 91 5.13 3.20 26.53
N ASN A 92 4.24 2.62 27.33
CA ASN A 92 4.05 3.03 28.74
C ASN A 92 5.29 2.87 29.61
N ALA A 93 6.23 2.01 29.21
CA ALA A 93 7.46 1.79 29.96
C ALA A 93 8.54 2.85 29.65
N GLY A 94 8.35 3.65 28.60
CA GLY A 94 9.28 4.69 28.16
C GLY A 94 10.18 4.29 27.00
N ARG A 95 9.91 3.16 26.32
CA ARG A 95 10.69 2.77 25.14
C ARG A 95 10.17 3.43 23.88
N THR A 96 11.08 3.93 23.07
CA THR A 96 10.78 4.40 21.71
C THR A 96 10.37 3.20 20.85
N LEU A 97 9.20 3.29 20.22
CA LEU A 97 8.67 2.31 19.29
C LEU A 97 8.92 2.79 17.87
N LEU A 98 9.55 1.94 17.07
CA LEU A 98 9.64 2.17 15.64
C LEU A 98 8.62 1.27 14.93
N LEU A 99 7.91 1.85 13.99
CA LEU A 99 6.85 1.21 13.25
C LEU A 99 7.28 1.11 11.78
N ARG A 100 7.56 -0.13 11.35
CA ARG A 100 7.94 -0.48 9.98
C ARG A 100 6.89 -1.45 9.43
N GLY A 101 6.33 -1.13 8.28
CA GLY A 101 5.12 -1.80 7.83
C GLY A 101 4.92 -1.87 6.34
N VAL A 102 3.72 -2.34 5.97
CA VAL A 102 3.25 -2.40 4.59
C VAL A 102 1.78 -1.95 4.52
N ASN A 103 1.37 -1.47 3.36
CA ASN A 103 -0.03 -1.27 3.01
C ASN A 103 -0.66 -2.64 2.69
N LEU A 104 -1.73 -2.99 3.39
CA LEU A 104 -2.46 -4.24 3.23
C LEU A 104 -3.94 -3.92 2.99
N SER A 105 -4.38 -3.70 1.75
CA SER A 105 -3.67 -3.97 0.48
C SER A 105 -4.14 -3.08 -0.66
N GLY A 106 -3.31 -2.95 -1.72
CA GLY A 106 -3.77 -2.44 -3.03
C GLY A 106 -4.93 -3.26 -3.64
N ALA A 107 -5.10 -4.53 -3.25
CA ALA A 107 -6.25 -5.36 -3.63
C ALA A 107 -7.60 -4.77 -3.18
N SER A 108 -7.60 -3.94 -2.13
CA SER A 108 -8.81 -3.34 -1.56
C SER A 108 -9.39 -2.20 -2.41
N LYS A 109 -8.72 -1.82 -3.50
CA LYS A 109 -9.17 -0.76 -4.42
C LYS A 109 -10.42 -1.15 -5.24
N ALA A 110 -10.74 -2.44 -5.31
CA ALA A 110 -11.91 -2.96 -6.03
C ALA A 110 -12.49 -4.23 -5.40
N PRO A 111 -13.77 -4.55 -5.66
CA PRO A 111 -14.35 -5.84 -5.29
C PRO A 111 -13.57 -7.01 -5.90
N VAL A 112 -13.74 -8.21 -5.33
CA VAL A 112 -13.11 -9.43 -5.86
C VAL A 112 -13.59 -9.66 -7.30
N GLY A 113 -12.66 -9.89 -8.23
CA GLY A 113 -13.00 -10.12 -9.65
C GLY A 113 -13.24 -8.87 -10.50
N HIS A 114 -13.21 -7.67 -9.92
CA HIS A 114 -13.45 -6.39 -10.63
C HIS A 114 -12.17 -5.56 -10.82
N LEU A 115 -11.11 -6.20 -11.31
CA LEU A 115 -9.84 -5.53 -11.59
C LEU A 115 -9.99 -4.42 -12.63
N SER A 116 -9.16 -3.36 -12.51
CA SER A 116 -9.31 -2.12 -13.30
C SER A 116 -9.30 -2.27 -14.82
N HIS A 117 -8.71 -3.34 -15.36
CA HIS A 117 -8.62 -3.60 -16.80
C HIS A 117 -9.86 -4.32 -17.36
N LEU A 118 -10.73 -4.85 -16.51
CA LEU A 118 -11.90 -5.62 -16.90
C LEU A 118 -13.08 -4.69 -17.19
N LEU A 119 -13.60 -4.75 -18.42
CA LEU A 119 -14.78 -3.98 -18.84
C LEU A 119 -16.09 -4.76 -18.63
N GLU A 120 -16.03 -6.09 -18.68
CA GLU A 120 -17.19 -6.95 -18.49
C GLU A 120 -17.84 -6.66 -17.13
N ASP A 121 -19.16 -6.39 -17.16
CA ASP A 121 -19.96 -6.06 -15.97
C ASP A 121 -19.48 -4.85 -15.14
N PHE A 122 -18.57 -4.03 -15.66
CA PHE A 122 -18.00 -2.89 -14.92
C PHE A 122 -19.06 -1.83 -14.56
N TRP A 123 -19.91 -1.49 -15.53
CA TRP A 123 -20.97 -0.49 -15.37
C TRP A 123 -22.28 -1.08 -14.85
N ASP A 124 -22.67 -2.26 -15.35
CA ASP A 124 -23.98 -2.85 -15.06
C ASP A 124 -24.10 -3.24 -13.58
N SER A 125 -23.09 -3.94 -13.02
CA SER A 125 -23.00 -4.22 -11.58
C SER A 125 -23.09 -2.95 -10.72
N ALA A 126 -22.36 -1.90 -11.08
CA ALA A 126 -22.32 -0.64 -10.35
C ALA A 126 -23.66 0.10 -10.34
N GLU A 127 -24.33 0.15 -11.49
CA GLU A 127 -25.67 0.68 -11.64
C GLU A 127 -26.71 -0.17 -10.89
N ASP A 128 -26.42 -1.48 -10.72
CA ASP A 128 -27.21 -2.44 -9.96
C ASP A 128 -26.91 -2.50 -8.46
N GLY A 129 -26.13 -1.55 -7.95
CA GLY A 129 -25.84 -1.38 -6.52
C GLY A 129 -24.40 -1.66 -6.17
N GLY A 130 -23.58 -2.16 -7.09
CA GLY A 130 -22.23 -2.59 -6.85
C GLY A 130 -22.17 -3.98 -6.20
N GLU A 131 -20.95 -4.41 -5.91
CA GLU A 131 -20.65 -5.71 -5.33
C GLU A 131 -19.96 -5.53 -3.97
N SER A 132 -20.16 -6.51 -3.09
CA SER A 132 -19.49 -6.54 -1.80
C SER A 132 -17.99 -6.74 -1.94
N PHE A 133 -17.23 -6.18 -1.01
CA PHE A 133 -15.77 -6.32 -0.94
C PHE A 133 -15.35 -7.48 -0.03
N VAL A 134 -16.29 -8.32 0.44
CA VAL A 134 -15.99 -9.55 1.18
C VAL A 134 -14.95 -10.37 0.40
N GLY A 135 -13.91 -10.82 1.11
CA GLY A 135 -12.72 -11.44 0.50
C GLY A 135 -11.51 -10.51 0.40
N ARG A 136 -11.67 -9.19 0.59
CA ARG A 136 -10.57 -8.21 0.62
C ARG A 136 -10.13 -7.86 2.05
N PRO A 137 -8.84 -7.58 2.31
CA PRO A 137 -7.69 -7.64 1.40
C PRO A 137 -7.07 -9.04 1.24
N LEU A 138 -7.45 -10.00 2.08
CA LEU A 138 -6.93 -11.36 2.12
C LEU A 138 -8.08 -12.34 2.19
N ASN A 139 -7.99 -13.49 1.53
CA ASN A 139 -8.94 -14.58 1.72
C ASN A 139 -8.68 -15.31 3.05
N ILE A 140 -9.63 -15.21 3.99
CA ILE A 140 -9.53 -15.85 5.30
C ILE A 140 -10.12 -17.26 5.34
N ASP A 141 -10.92 -17.64 4.35
CA ASP A 141 -11.69 -18.89 4.35
C ASP A 141 -10.89 -20.07 3.75
N ASP A 142 -9.90 -19.80 2.89
CA ASP A 142 -9.03 -20.83 2.29
C ASP A 142 -7.72 -21.09 3.06
N GLY A 143 -7.45 -20.31 4.12
CA GLY A 143 -6.25 -20.39 4.94
C GLY A 143 -5.03 -19.64 4.39
N SER A 144 -5.12 -18.98 3.24
CA SER A 144 -4.04 -18.19 2.65
C SER A 144 -3.68 -16.97 3.52
N ALA A 145 -4.66 -16.32 4.15
CA ALA A 145 -4.43 -15.16 5.02
C ALA A 145 -3.39 -15.44 6.12
N ASP A 146 -3.44 -16.61 6.76
CA ASP A 146 -2.50 -17.00 7.81
C ASP A 146 -1.06 -17.14 7.26
N VAL A 147 -0.91 -17.57 6.00
CA VAL A 147 0.38 -17.69 5.31
C VAL A 147 0.93 -16.30 4.97
N HIS A 148 0.08 -15.41 4.45
CA HIS A 148 0.45 -14.04 4.12
C HIS A 148 0.85 -13.24 5.37
N LEU A 149 0.06 -13.31 6.45
CA LEU A 149 0.38 -12.62 7.71
C LEU A 149 1.63 -13.18 8.38
N ALA A 150 1.84 -14.50 8.35
CA ALA A 150 3.08 -15.12 8.82
C ALA A 150 4.30 -14.60 8.07
N ARG A 151 4.20 -14.46 6.74
CA ARG A 151 5.25 -13.93 5.89
C ARG A 151 5.55 -12.47 6.20
N LEU A 152 4.53 -11.63 6.31
CA LEU A 152 4.69 -10.21 6.64
C LEU A 152 5.38 -10.03 8.01
N ARG A 153 4.97 -10.81 9.03
CA ARG A 153 5.66 -10.81 10.33
C ARG A 153 7.08 -11.33 10.25
N GLY A 154 7.31 -12.42 9.52
CA GLY A 154 8.65 -12.98 9.35
C GLY A 154 9.60 -12.08 8.55
N TRP A 155 9.08 -11.12 7.77
CA TRP A 155 9.85 -10.02 7.18
C TRP A 155 10.16 -8.88 8.14
N GLY A 156 9.58 -8.90 9.34
CA GLY A 156 9.83 -7.94 10.41
C GLY A 156 8.87 -6.77 10.42
N PHE A 157 7.75 -6.82 9.69
CA PHE A 157 6.76 -5.75 9.75
C PHE A 157 5.96 -5.82 11.05
N ASN A 158 5.75 -4.66 11.68
CA ASN A 158 4.92 -4.51 12.88
C ASN A 158 3.76 -3.53 12.74
N LEU A 159 3.69 -2.83 11.61
CA LEU A 159 2.62 -1.92 11.27
C LEU A 159 1.95 -2.35 9.97
N LEU A 160 0.61 -2.28 9.94
CA LEU A 160 -0.16 -2.36 8.71
C LEU A 160 -0.93 -1.04 8.56
N ARG A 161 -0.74 -0.35 7.43
CA ARG A 161 -1.74 0.60 6.95
C ARG A 161 -2.82 -0.24 6.29
N PHE A 162 -4.07 -0.08 6.70
CA PHE A 162 -5.19 -0.91 6.25
C PHE A 162 -6.15 -0.11 5.36
N PRO A 163 -5.89 -0.05 4.04
CA PRO A 163 -6.81 0.52 3.07
C PRO A 163 -8.19 -0.14 3.09
N PHE A 164 -9.23 0.67 3.15
CA PHE A 164 -10.60 0.31 2.77
C PHE A 164 -11.20 1.48 2.01
N THR A 165 -12.12 1.22 1.08
CA THR A 165 -12.75 2.28 0.27
C THR A 165 -14.11 2.65 0.84
N TRP A 166 -14.57 3.88 0.57
CA TRP A 166 -15.94 4.27 0.90
C TRP A 166 -16.97 3.39 0.16
N GLU A 167 -16.67 3.02 -1.08
CA GLU A 167 -17.46 2.06 -1.87
C GLU A 167 -17.65 0.74 -1.13
N ALA A 168 -16.59 0.19 -0.52
CA ALA A 168 -16.68 -1.07 0.22
C ALA A 168 -17.68 -1.01 1.39
N LEU A 169 -17.92 0.18 1.96
CA LEU A 169 -18.84 0.37 3.08
C LEU A 169 -20.27 0.72 2.63
N GLU A 170 -20.45 1.38 1.49
CA GLU A 170 -21.72 2.02 1.11
C GLU A 170 -21.97 1.95 -0.42
N HIS A 171 -21.68 0.80 -1.05
CA HIS A 171 -21.84 0.60 -2.50
C HIS A 171 -23.30 0.68 -2.96
N GLU A 172 -24.24 0.07 -2.21
CA GLU A 172 -25.64 -0.08 -2.63
C GLU A 172 -26.37 1.26 -2.82
N GLY A 173 -26.01 2.26 -2.01
CA GLY A 173 -26.62 3.58 -2.02
C GLY A 173 -26.39 4.38 -0.74
N PRO A 174 -26.78 5.66 -0.72
CA PRO A 174 -26.65 6.51 0.45
C PRO A 174 -27.45 5.95 1.64
N GLY A 175 -26.79 5.83 2.79
CA GLY A 175 -27.29 5.27 4.04
C GLY A 175 -27.41 3.75 4.06
N LYS A 176 -26.96 3.05 3.02
CA LYS A 176 -27.07 1.58 2.90
C LYS A 176 -25.70 0.93 3.07
N TYR A 177 -25.42 0.51 4.30
CA TYR A 177 -24.11 0.00 4.67
C TYR A 177 -23.97 -1.51 4.43
N ASP A 178 -22.82 -1.92 3.89
CA ASP A 178 -22.45 -3.33 3.76
C ASP A 178 -21.94 -3.87 5.11
N THR A 179 -22.87 -4.33 5.94
CA THR A 179 -22.51 -4.91 7.24
C THR A 179 -21.75 -6.23 7.11
N GLU A 180 -21.93 -6.97 6.01
CA GLU A 180 -21.23 -8.24 5.80
C GLU A 180 -19.74 -7.98 5.56
N PHE A 181 -19.40 -6.99 4.74
CA PHE A 181 -18.02 -6.56 4.55
C PHE A 181 -17.41 -5.96 5.82
N MET A 182 -18.17 -5.19 6.61
CA MET A 182 -17.66 -4.69 7.90
C MET A 182 -17.34 -5.85 8.87
N ASP A 183 -18.21 -6.86 8.95
CA ASP A 183 -17.99 -8.05 9.78
C ASP A 183 -16.81 -8.89 9.26
N TYR A 184 -16.64 -8.98 7.94
CA TYR A 184 -15.46 -9.56 7.30
C TYR A 184 -14.18 -8.82 7.69
N THR A 185 -14.20 -7.49 7.63
CA THR A 185 -13.07 -6.62 8.00
C THR A 185 -12.66 -6.86 9.45
N ILE A 186 -13.62 -6.97 10.38
CA ILE A 186 -13.35 -7.30 11.79
C ILE A 186 -12.65 -8.67 11.92
N ARG A 187 -13.07 -9.69 11.15
CA ARG A 187 -12.41 -11.01 11.14
C ARG A 187 -10.97 -10.92 10.62
N VAL A 188 -10.70 -10.11 9.59
CA VAL A 188 -9.34 -9.87 9.10
C VAL A 188 -8.50 -9.15 10.17
N LEU A 189 -9.04 -8.13 10.82
CA LEU A 189 -8.36 -7.39 11.89
C LEU A 189 -8.05 -8.29 13.10
N CYS A 190 -8.92 -9.25 13.42
CA CYS A 190 -8.62 -10.29 14.41
C CYS A 190 -7.40 -11.12 14.00
N LYS A 191 -7.31 -11.53 12.73
CA LYS A 191 -6.11 -12.21 12.21
C LYS A 191 -4.87 -11.31 12.32
N CYS A 192 -4.97 -10.02 11.97
CA CYS A 192 -3.86 -9.08 12.14
C CYS A 192 -3.38 -9.00 13.61
N ARG A 193 -4.33 -8.94 14.58
CA ARG A 193 -4.04 -8.98 16.02
C ARG A 193 -3.35 -10.28 16.43
N ASP A 194 -3.83 -11.43 15.97
CA ASP A 194 -3.28 -12.75 16.33
C ASP A 194 -1.80 -12.91 15.89
N TYR A 195 -1.39 -12.15 14.86
CA TYR A 195 -0.01 -12.05 14.38
C TYR A 195 0.77 -10.86 14.97
N ASP A 196 0.24 -10.16 15.97
CA ASP A 196 0.86 -9.04 16.68
C ASP A 196 1.18 -7.82 15.78
N PHE A 197 0.28 -7.51 14.85
CA PHE A 197 0.33 -6.25 14.10
C PHE A 197 -0.38 -5.12 14.84
N ARG A 198 0.23 -3.93 14.77
CA ARG A 198 -0.49 -2.67 14.94
C ARG A 198 -1.08 -2.26 13.60
N VAL A 199 -2.29 -1.72 13.61
CA VAL A 199 -3.04 -1.33 12.42
C VAL A 199 -3.47 0.13 12.55
N TYR A 200 -3.35 0.91 11.49
CA TYR A 200 -4.15 2.12 11.36
C TYR A 200 -5.02 2.04 10.11
N MET A 201 -6.26 2.49 10.27
CA MET A 201 -7.31 2.38 9.28
C MET A 201 -7.21 3.53 8.28
N ASP A 202 -7.27 3.22 7.00
CA ASP A 202 -7.07 4.17 5.91
C ASP A 202 -8.26 4.20 4.96
N PRO A 203 -9.14 5.23 5.05
CA PRO A 203 -10.15 5.51 4.04
C PRO A 203 -9.50 5.89 2.69
N HIS A 204 -9.24 4.87 1.88
CA HIS A 204 -8.40 4.97 0.70
C HIS A 204 -9.19 5.45 -0.52
N GLN A 205 -8.59 6.35 -1.28
CA GLN A 205 -9.08 6.79 -2.58
C GLN A 205 -7.92 7.18 -3.49
N ASP A 206 -8.12 7.00 -4.80
CA ASP A 206 -7.31 7.63 -5.84
C ASP A 206 -8.25 8.25 -6.85
N THR A 207 -8.07 9.53 -7.19
CA THR A 207 -8.88 10.20 -8.22
C THR A 207 -10.39 10.00 -8.02
N TRP A 208 -10.85 10.02 -6.76
CA TRP A 208 -12.23 9.85 -6.33
C TRP A 208 -12.79 8.42 -6.33
N SER A 209 -12.82 7.70 -7.45
CA SER A 209 -13.59 6.45 -7.61
C SER A 209 -13.04 5.54 -8.71
N ARG A 210 -13.39 4.24 -8.69
CA ARG A 210 -13.13 3.32 -9.82
C ARG A 210 -13.76 3.77 -11.13
N PHE A 211 -14.87 4.46 -11.04
CA PHE A 211 -15.60 5.01 -12.18
C PHE A 211 -15.02 6.33 -12.68
N SER A 212 -13.96 6.85 -12.05
CA SER A 212 -13.20 8.02 -12.49
C SER A 212 -11.72 7.69 -12.73
N GLY A 213 -11.40 6.41 -12.87
CA GLY A 213 -10.06 5.92 -13.22
C GLY A 213 -9.13 5.75 -12.03
N GLY A 214 -9.64 5.68 -10.79
CA GLY A 214 -8.88 5.34 -9.59
C GLY A 214 -9.71 4.56 -8.57
N SER A 215 -9.79 4.90 -7.30
CA SER A 215 -10.53 4.09 -6.30
C SER A 215 -11.16 4.98 -5.24
N GLY A 216 -12.06 4.44 -4.41
CA GLY A 216 -12.57 5.16 -3.23
C GLY A 216 -14.08 5.24 -3.14
N ALA A 217 -14.68 6.27 -3.71
CA ALA A 217 -16.09 6.61 -3.56
C ALA A 217 -17.03 5.69 -4.39
N PRO A 218 -18.23 5.37 -3.87
CA PRO A 218 -19.22 4.55 -4.57
C PRO A 218 -19.82 5.24 -5.78
N TYR A 219 -20.36 4.43 -6.71
CA TYR A 219 -20.95 4.88 -7.97
C TYR A 219 -22.01 5.98 -7.79
N TRP A 220 -22.87 5.83 -6.78
CA TRP A 220 -24.00 6.75 -6.54
C TRP A 220 -23.54 8.19 -6.31
N THR A 221 -22.30 8.43 -5.87
CA THR A 221 -21.74 9.78 -5.68
C THR A 221 -21.63 10.54 -7.01
N LEU A 222 -21.35 9.84 -8.11
CA LEU A 222 -21.31 10.45 -9.45
C LEU A 222 -22.72 10.86 -9.90
N ALA A 223 -23.70 9.97 -9.72
CA ALA A 223 -25.10 10.27 -10.02
C ALA A 223 -25.63 11.43 -9.16
N ALA A 224 -25.28 11.48 -7.86
CA ALA A 224 -25.62 12.60 -6.98
C ALA A 224 -25.03 13.92 -7.50
N CYS A 225 -23.81 13.90 -8.05
CA CYS A 225 -23.19 15.04 -8.73
C CYS A 225 -23.81 15.38 -10.11
N GLY A 226 -24.88 14.70 -10.55
CA GLY A 226 -25.52 14.93 -11.84
C GLY A 226 -24.69 14.44 -13.03
N ILE A 227 -23.72 13.56 -12.80
CA ILE A 227 -22.84 12.98 -13.82
C ILE A 227 -23.52 11.77 -14.45
N ASN A 228 -23.38 11.62 -15.76
CA ASN A 228 -23.65 10.42 -16.52
C ASN A 228 -22.31 9.67 -16.76
N PRO A 229 -22.05 8.58 -16.00
CA PRO A 229 -20.75 7.91 -16.05
C PRO A 229 -20.42 7.28 -17.41
N ARG A 230 -21.44 6.85 -18.18
CA ARG A 230 -21.27 6.23 -19.51
C ARG A 230 -20.63 7.18 -20.55
N ASN A 231 -20.65 8.50 -20.28
CA ASN A 231 -20.08 9.51 -21.18
C ASN A 231 -18.70 10.03 -20.71
N ILE A 232 -18.11 9.46 -19.66
CA ILE A 232 -16.82 9.90 -19.10
C ILE A 232 -15.70 9.81 -20.14
N THR A 233 -15.53 8.65 -20.78
CA THR A 233 -14.47 8.44 -21.77
C THR A 233 -14.70 9.29 -23.04
N ALA A 234 -15.94 9.40 -23.51
CA ALA A 234 -16.28 10.20 -24.68
C ALA A 234 -15.94 11.69 -24.50
N THR A 235 -16.19 12.23 -23.29
CA THR A 235 -15.86 13.62 -22.95
C THR A 235 -14.42 13.81 -22.46
N GLN A 236 -13.65 12.72 -22.29
CA GLN A 236 -12.37 12.70 -21.58
C GLN A 236 -12.41 13.38 -20.19
N ALA A 237 -13.56 13.32 -19.52
CA ALA A 237 -13.72 13.83 -18.15
C ALA A 237 -12.84 13.06 -17.15
N ALA A 238 -12.53 11.80 -17.46
CA ALA A 238 -11.48 11.00 -16.88
C ALA A 238 -10.99 9.96 -17.92
N ILE A 239 -9.84 9.35 -17.66
CA ILE A 239 -9.32 8.18 -18.38
C ILE A 239 -9.61 6.94 -17.53
N LEU A 240 -10.31 5.97 -18.11
CA LEU A 240 -10.63 4.70 -17.48
C LEU A 240 -9.78 3.59 -18.09
N HIS A 241 -9.18 2.73 -17.26
CA HIS A 241 -8.26 1.68 -17.72
C HIS A 241 -8.97 0.67 -18.64
N CYS A 242 -10.11 0.13 -18.22
CA CYS A 242 -10.92 -0.83 -18.98
C CYS A 242 -11.47 -0.31 -20.33
N GLU A 243 -11.57 1.02 -20.49
CA GLU A 243 -12.06 1.65 -21.73
C GLU A 243 -10.95 2.31 -22.55
N TYR A 244 -9.69 2.24 -22.11
CA TYR A 244 -8.58 2.88 -22.81
C TYR A 244 -8.19 2.09 -24.08
N PRO A 245 -7.80 2.74 -25.19
CA PRO A 245 -7.79 4.19 -25.43
C PRO A 245 -9.16 4.78 -25.77
N LEU A 246 -10.09 3.94 -26.24
CA LEU A 246 -11.45 4.32 -26.65
C LEU A 246 -12.44 3.24 -26.20
N ALA A 247 -13.57 3.65 -25.62
CA ALA A 247 -14.55 2.72 -25.05
C ALA A 247 -15.12 1.67 -26.04
N HIS A 248 -15.18 1.97 -27.33
CA HIS A 248 -15.72 1.07 -28.36
C HIS A 248 -14.67 0.16 -29.02
N ASP A 249 -13.38 0.39 -28.73
CA ASP A 249 -12.24 -0.40 -29.21
C ASP A 249 -11.14 -0.40 -28.13
N PRO A 250 -11.41 -0.98 -26.96
CA PRO A 250 -10.48 -0.92 -25.83
C PRO A 250 -9.28 -1.86 -26.03
N ASP A 251 -8.11 -1.37 -25.63
CA ASP A 251 -6.85 -2.09 -25.47
C ASP A 251 -6.21 -1.65 -24.14
N PRO A 252 -6.68 -2.17 -23.00
CA PRO A 252 -6.22 -1.74 -21.67
C PRO A 252 -4.71 -1.94 -21.47
N ALA A 253 -4.10 -2.94 -22.10
CA ALA A 253 -2.66 -3.17 -22.05
C ALA A 253 -1.84 -2.02 -22.68
N SER A 254 -2.46 -1.22 -23.55
CA SER A 254 -1.85 -0.02 -24.14
C SER A 254 -1.90 1.21 -23.23
N LEU A 255 -2.56 1.14 -22.06
CA LEU A 255 -2.63 2.23 -21.10
C LEU A 255 -1.21 2.71 -20.76
N PRO A 256 -0.84 3.96 -21.11
CA PRO A 256 0.45 4.48 -20.72
C PRO A 256 0.50 4.48 -19.21
N ALA A 257 1.57 3.94 -18.63
CA ALA A 257 1.81 3.97 -17.19
C ALA A 257 1.40 5.32 -16.62
N MET A 258 0.66 5.37 -15.52
CA MET A 258 0.19 6.58 -14.81
C MET A 258 -0.32 7.75 -15.62
N VAL A 259 -0.85 7.48 -16.80
CA VAL A 259 -1.78 8.43 -17.37
C VAL A 259 -2.98 8.64 -16.44
N TRP A 260 -3.31 7.66 -15.58
CA TRP A 260 -4.45 7.70 -14.66
C TRP A 260 -4.42 8.89 -13.69
N SER A 261 -3.27 9.28 -13.15
CA SER A 261 -3.20 10.43 -12.22
C SER A 261 -3.42 11.78 -12.88
N THR A 262 -3.33 11.84 -14.22
CA THR A 262 -3.75 13.04 -14.96
C THR A 262 -5.25 13.31 -14.76
N ASN A 263 -6.03 12.33 -14.27
CA ASN A 263 -7.43 12.50 -13.91
C ASN A 263 -7.64 13.57 -12.82
N TYR A 264 -6.69 13.81 -11.90
CA TYR A 264 -6.78 14.94 -10.97
C TYR A 264 -6.89 16.29 -11.70
N GLY A 265 -6.29 16.42 -12.89
CA GLY A 265 -6.39 17.60 -13.74
C GLY A 265 -7.57 17.64 -14.71
N ARG A 266 -8.49 16.66 -14.65
CA ARG A 266 -9.63 16.56 -15.58
C ARG A 266 -10.95 16.95 -14.91
N LEU A 267 -11.95 17.19 -15.74
CA LEU A 267 -13.24 17.76 -15.32
C LEU A 267 -13.86 17.01 -14.14
N LEU A 268 -13.84 15.68 -14.15
CA LEU A 268 -14.53 14.87 -13.15
C LEU A 268 -13.93 15.11 -11.76
N SER A 269 -12.64 14.80 -11.56
CA SER A 269 -12.00 14.95 -10.25
C SER A 269 -12.00 16.42 -9.79
N GLN A 270 -11.69 17.36 -10.69
CA GLN A 270 -11.74 18.79 -10.38
C GLN A 270 -13.11 19.21 -9.86
N THR A 271 -14.19 18.75 -10.50
CA THR A 271 -15.55 19.08 -10.10
C THR A 271 -15.90 18.42 -8.77
N VAL A 272 -15.75 17.10 -8.66
CA VAL A 272 -16.29 16.34 -7.53
C VAL A 272 -15.56 16.67 -6.22
N PHE A 273 -14.24 16.86 -6.24
CA PHE A 273 -13.50 17.32 -5.06
C PHE A 273 -13.91 18.74 -4.64
N THR A 274 -14.19 19.63 -5.59
CA THR A 274 -14.71 20.97 -5.27
C THR A 274 -16.09 20.90 -4.63
N LEU A 275 -16.98 20.02 -5.13
CA LEU A 275 -18.29 19.80 -4.52
C LEU A 275 -18.16 19.21 -3.12
N PHE A 276 -17.26 18.25 -2.93
CA PHE A 276 -17.04 17.58 -1.64
C PHE A 276 -16.46 18.51 -0.58
N PHE A 277 -15.46 19.35 -0.90
CA PHE A 277 -14.80 20.19 0.09
C PHE A 277 -15.40 21.59 0.22
N ALA A 278 -15.85 22.19 -0.89
CA ALA A 278 -16.19 23.61 -0.98
C ALA A 278 -17.53 23.88 -1.71
N GLY A 279 -18.41 22.87 -1.77
CA GLY A 279 -19.70 22.95 -2.45
C GLY A 279 -20.63 24.04 -1.91
N ARG A 280 -20.59 24.37 -0.61
CA ARG A 280 -21.42 25.46 -0.05
C ARG A 280 -21.06 26.82 -0.62
N ASP A 281 -19.77 27.07 -0.79
CA ASP A 281 -19.25 28.35 -1.25
C ASP A 281 -19.33 28.44 -2.78
N PHE A 282 -18.83 27.42 -3.49
CA PHE A 282 -18.70 27.49 -4.94
C PHE A 282 -19.88 26.88 -5.72
N ALA A 283 -20.70 26.02 -5.11
CA ALA A 283 -21.86 25.40 -5.73
C ALA A 283 -23.14 25.51 -4.85
N PRO A 284 -23.54 26.71 -4.38
CA PRO A 284 -24.63 26.89 -3.42
C PRO A 284 -26.00 26.41 -3.93
N ASN A 285 -26.21 26.33 -5.25
CA ASN A 285 -27.47 25.84 -5.82
C ASN A 285 -27.57 24.32 -5.84
N CYS A 286 -26.47 23.60 -5.62
CA CYS A 286 -26.44 22.14 -5.65
C CYS A 286 -27.03 21.55 -4.35
N ILE A 287 -28.36 21.37 -4.33
CA ILE A 287 -29.11 20.87 -3.18
C ILE A 287 -29.73 19.50 -3.49
N ILE A 288 -29.55 18.55 -2.56
CA ILE A 288 -30.19 17.22 -2.53
C ILE A 288 -30.74 17.02 -1.12
N ASP A 289 -31.98 16.53 -1.00
CA ASP A 289 -32.66 16.29 0.28
C ASP A 289 -32.64 17.50 1.22
N GLY A 290 -32.71 18.69 0.64
CA GLY A 290 -32.71 19.97 1.37
C GLY A 290 -31.35 20.40 1.92
N VAL A 291 -30.26 19.65 1.68
CA VAL A 291 -28.90 19.99 2.09
C VAL A 291 -27.99 20.24 0.89
N ASN A 292 -26.92 21.02 1.09
CA ASN A 292 -25.93 21.25 0.03
C ASN A 292 -25.15 19.95 -0.27
N ILE A 293 -24.75 19.76 -1.52
CA ILE A 293 -24.00 18.59 -2.00
C ILE A 293 -22.72 18.33 -1.19
N GLN A 294 -22.04 19.37 -0.69
CA GLN A 294 -20.90 19.22 0.21
C GLN A 294 -21.29 18.43 1.46
N ASP A 295 -22.36 18.85 2.12
CA ASP A 295 -22.82 18.23 3.37
C ASP A 295 -23.37 16.84 3.13
N TYR A 296 -24.09 16.67 2.03
CA TYR A 296 -24.57 15.36 1.60
C TYR A 296 -23.41 14.37 1.50
N LEU A 297 -22.40 14.67 0.68
CA LEU A 297 -21.27 13.76 0.46
C LEU A 297 -20.39 13.59 1.71
N GLN A 298 -20.06 14.69 2.42
CA GLN A 298 -19.21 14.60 3.61
C GLN A 298 -19.89 13.82 4.74
N ASN A 299 -21.18 14.04 4.99
CA ASN A 299 -21.89 13.34 6.05
C ASN A 299 -21.99 11.84 5.75
N HIS A 300 -22.31 11.45 4.51
CA HIS A 300 -22.33 10.04 4.12
C HIS A 300 -20.95 9.37 4.25
N TYR A 301 -19.89 10.01 3.76
CA TYR A 301 -18.53 9.50 3.88
C TYR A 301 -18.08 9.33 5.34
N ILE A 302 -18.25 10.37 6.16
CA ILE A 302 -17.87 10.38 7.58
C ILE A 302 -18.69 9.34 8.35
N GLU A 303 -19.99 9.23 8.05
CA GLU A 303 -20.86 8.28 8.73
C GLU A 303 -20.57 6.85 8.32
N ALA A 304 -20.30 6.55 7.04
CA ALA A 304 -19.90 5.21 6.60
C ALA A 304 -18.65 4.72 7.35
N CYS A 305 -17.61 5.56 7.46
CA CYS A 305 -16.42 5.25 8.25
C CYS A 305 -16.74 5.11 9.75
N GLY A 306 -17.63 5.97 10.26
CA GLY A 306 -18.12 5.93 11.63
C GLY A 306 -18.88 4.64 11.97
N GLN A 307 -19.67 4.10 11.05
CA GLN A 307 -20.38 2.84 11.20
C GLN A 307 -19.42 1.65 11.34
N LEU A 308 -18.35 1.63 10.53
CA LEU A 308 -17.28 0.64 10.71
C LEU A 308 -16.63 0.77 12.10
N ALA A 309 -16.35 2.00 12.54
CA ALA A 309 -15.77 2.23 13.86
C ALA A 309 -16.71 1.81 15.01
N ASP A 310 -18.01 2.06 14.90
CA ASP A 310 -19.01 1.61 15.88
C ASP A 310 -19.12 0.10 15.93
N ARG A 311 -19.04 -0.56 14.77
CA ARG A 311 -19.10 -2.02 14.67
C ARG A 311 -17.87 -2.68 15.29
N ILE A 312 -16.68 -2.09 15.08
CA ILE A 312 -15.45 -2.51 15.77
C ILE A 312 -15.56 -2.29 17.29
N LYS A 313 -16.15 -1.17 17.75
CA LYS A 313 -16.39 -0.92 19.18
C LYS A 313 -17.30 -1.97 19.81
N ALA A 314 -18.36 -2.36 19.10
CA ALA A 314 -19.34 -3.33 19.56
C ALA A 314 -18.76 -4.74 19.63
N PHE A 315 -17.79 -5.07 18.78
CA PHE A 315 -17.10 -6.36 18.79
C PHE A 315 -16.20 -6.50 20.03
N ASP A 316 -16.41 -7.58 20.80
CA ASP A 316 -15.55 -7.99 21.93
C ASP A 316 -15.18 -6.83 22.88
N ASN A 317 -16.19 -6.01 23.22
CA ASN A 317 -16.06 -4.82 24.06
C ASN A 317 -14.96 -3.83 23.60
N GLY A 318 -14.67 -3.77 22.30
CA GLY A 318 -13.67 -2.88 21.72
C GLY A 318 -12.24 -3.37 21.84
N SER A 319 -11.99 -4.66 22.11
CA SER A 319 -10.64 -5.21 22.30
C SER A 319 -9.68 -4.92 21.12
N LEU A 320 -10.21 -4.85 19.89
CA LEU A 320 -9.42 -4.46 18.72
C LEU A 320 -8.84 -3.04 18.81
N PHE A 321 -9.54 -2.07 19.40
CA PHE A 321 -9.01 -0.71 19.63
C PHE A 321 -7.95 -0.67 20.73
N GLU A 322 -7.99 -1.60 21.69
CA GLU A 322 -7.02 -1.64 22.79
C GLU A 322 -5.71 -2.32 22.38
N GLU A 323 -5.79 -3.34 21.52
CA GLU A 323 -4.66 -4.24 21.22
C GLU A 323 -4.13 -4.16 19.79
N CYS A 324 -4.93 -3.77 18.80
CA CYS A 324 -4.53 -3.87 17.39
C CYS A 324 -4.56 -2.53 16.66
N ILE A 325 -5.69 -1.84 16.68
CA ILE A 325 -5.92 -0.61 15.92
C ILE A 325 -5.42 0.59 16.72
N ILE A 326 -4.38 1.26 16.24
CA ILE A 326 -3.77 2.42 16.92
C ILE A 326 -4.44 3.75 16.54
N GLY A 327 -5.14 3.79 15.41
CA GLY A 327 -5.64 5.05 14.87
C GLY A 327 -6.28 4.95 13.49
N TRP A 328 -6.61 6.12 12.95
CA TRP A 328 -7.35 6.30 11.70
C TRP A 328 -6.76 7.49 10.91
N ASP A 329 -6.63 7.33 9.61
CA ASP A 329 -6.53 8.47 8.69
C ASP A 329 -7.93 9.01 8.36
N SER A 330 -7.98 10.25 7.87
CA SER A 330 -9.21 10.94 7.47
C SER A 330 -9.60 10.71 6.03
N MET A 331 -8.63 10.69 5.11
CA MET A 331 -8.79 10.47 3.68
C MET A 331 -7.41 10.37 3.05
N ASN A 332 -7.17 9.32 2.25
CA ASN A 332 -5.94 9.20 1.48
C ASN A 332 -5.80 10.35 0.46
N GLU A 333 -4.63 10.98 0.40
CA GLU A 333 -4.20 11.97 -0.61
C GLU A 333 -5.32 12.93 -1.08
N PRO A 334 -5.87 13.74 -0.17
CA PRO A 334 -6.96 14.64 -0.50
C PRO A 334 -6.54 15.66 -1.57
N PHE A 335 -7.46 15.97 -2.49
CA PHE A 335 -7.20 16.87 -3.62
C PHE A 335 -8.07 18.13 -3.56
N GLU A 336 -7.47 19.27 -3.92
CA GLU A 336 -8.05 20.61 -3.82
C GLU A 336 -9.16 20.91 -4.83
N GLY A 337 -9.25 20.12 -5.91
CA GLY A 337 -10.20 20.37 -6.99
C GLY A 337 -9.88 21.66 -7.75
N LEU A 338 -10.87 22.56 -7.81
CA LEU A 338 -10.76 23.88 -8.43
C LEU A 338 -10.47 24.99 -7.41
N CYS A 339 -10.40 24.68 -6.11
CA CYS A 339 -10.09 25.69 -5.09
C CYS A 339 -8.74 26.37 -5.40
N GLU A 340 -8.66 27.68 -5.17
CA GLU A 340 -7.44 28.50 -5.39
C GLU A 340 -7.05 28.74 -6.87
N TRP A 341 -7.85 28.28 -7.84
CA TRP A 341 -7.53 28.52 -9.26
C TRP A 341 -7.62 30.00 -9.63
N GLU A 342 -6.49 30.55 -10.11
CA GLU A 342 -6.38 31.97 -10.50
C GLU A 342 -7.13 32.31 -11.80
N ASP A 343 -7.04 31.45 -12.82
CA ASP A 343 -7.69 31.65 -14.13
C ASP A 343 -8.03 30.32 -14.81
N LEU A 344 -9.32 30.02 -14.97
CA LEU A 344 -9.83 28.80 -15.62
C LEU A 344 -9.45 28.65 -17.10
N ASN A 345 -9.03 29.72 -17.79
CA ASN A 345 -8.59 29.65 -19.18
C ASN A 345 -7.17 29.12 -19.34
N THR A 346 -6.40 29.07 -18.25
CA THR A 346 -5.00 28.69 -18.27
C THR A 346 -4.72 27.57 -17.30
N ASN A 347 -3.76 26.73 -17.62
CA ASN A 347 -3.26 25.78 -16.64
C ASN A 347 -2.20 26.47 -15.76
N PRO A 348 -2.12 26.16 -14.45
CA PRO A 348 -1.15 26.73 -13.54
C PRO A 348 0.28 26.58 -14.08
N THR A 349 1.02 27.69 -13.99
CA THR A 349 2.44 27.76 -14.38
C THR A 349 3.34 27.25 -13.24
N LYS A 350 2.92 27.46 -11.99
CA LYS A 350 3.47 26.78 -10.82
C LYS A 350 2.98 25.34 -10.82
N GLN A 351 3.88 24.41 -10.56
CA GLN A 351 3.56 22.98 -10.52
C GLN A 351 2.76 22.67 -9.24
N GLY A 352 1.55 22.14 -9.41
CA GLY A 352 0.73 21.57 -8.33
C GLY A 352 0.85 20.04 -8.28
N SER A 353 -0.12 19.38 -7.65
CA SER A 353 -0.22 17.92 -7.50
C SER A 353 -0.43 17.16 -8.82
N THR A 354 -0.89 17.84 -9.89
CA THR A 354 -1.24 17.21 -11.17
C THR A 354 -0.05 16.94 -12.11
N LEU A 355 0.11 15.69 -12.54
CA LEU A 355 1.07 15.27 -13.57
C LEU A 355 0.68 15.77 -14.98
N LYS A 356 1.65 16.32 -15.73
CA LYS A 356 1.47 16.72 -17.14
C LYS A 356 1.91 15.62 -18.09
N LYS A 357 0.94 14.87 -18.66
CA LYS A 357 1.20 13.78 -19.58
C LYS A 357 -0.03 13.42 -20.41
N GLY A 358 0.16 13.07 -21.69
CA GLY A 358 -0.95 12.82 -22.60
C GLY A 358 -1.75 14.11 -22.87
N THR A 359 -3.06 13.98 -23.06
CA THR A 359 -3.95 15.15 -23.23
C THR A 359 -4.05 15.93 -21.93
N TYR A 360 -3.86 17.25 -22.01
CA TYR A 360 -3.84 18.13 -20.83
C TYR A 360 -4.73 19.37 -21.06
N PRO A 361 -6.06 19.23 -20.96
CA PRO A 361 -6.99 20.34 -21.14
C PRO A 361 -6.81 21.42 -20.07
N THR A 362 -7.17 22.66 -20.38
CA THR A 362 -7.45 23.68 -19.34
C THR A 362 -8.82 23.43 -18.72
N PRO A 363 -9.14 23.96 -17.52
CA PRO A 363 -10.49 23.86 -16.97
C PRO A 363 -11.55 24.33 -17.95
N ALA A 364 -11.33 25.46 -18.63
CA ALA A 364 -12.24 25.97 -19.65
C ALA A 364 -12.49 24.98 -20.80
N GLN A 365 -11.45 24.29 -21.27
CA GLN A 365 -11.59 23.25 -22.30
C GLN A 365 -12.34 22.03 -21.75
N SER A 366 -12.01 21.60 -20.54
CA SER A 366 -12.69 20.52 -19.81
C SER A 366 -14.20 20.79 -19.66
N LEU A 367 -14.59 22.00 -19.26
CA LEU A 367 -15.99 22.42 -19.14
C LEU A 367 -16.76 22.27 -20.46
N ARG A 368 -16.16 22.70 -21.57
CA ARG A 368 -16.74 22.60 -22.92
C ARG A 368 -16.83 21.14 -23.39
N LEU A 369 -15.79 20.35 -23.17
CA LEU A 369 -15.80 18.91 -23.44
C LEU A 369 -16.92 18.20 -22.67
N GLY A 370 -17.13 18.55 -21.40
CA GLY A 370 -18.23 18.01 -20.58
C GLY A 370 -19.63 18.36 -21.10
N MET A 371 -19.77 19.43 -21.89
CA MET A 371 -21.01 19.79 -22.59
C MET A 371 -21.06 19.26 -24.04
N GLY A 372 -20.17 18.34 -24.40
CA GLY A 372 -20.15 17.69 -25.71
C GLY A 372 -19.51 18.52 -26.83
N GLN A 373 -18.81 19.61 -26.50
CA GLN A 373 -18.19 20.50 -27.47
C GLN A 373 -16.77 20.04 -27.82
N VAL A 374 -16.44 20.02 -29.10
CA VAL A 374 -15.11 19.64 -29.61
C VAL A 374 -14.04 20.60 -29.09
N GLN A 375 -12.92 20.10 -28.58
CA GLN A 375 -11.78 20.92 -28.18
C GLN A 375 -10.46 20.37 -28.74
N THR A 376 -9.55 21.27 -29.10
CA THR A 376 -8.15 20.95 -29.38
C THR A 376 -7.31 21.29 -28.16
N VAL A 377 -6.78 20.28 -27.50
CA VAL A 377 -6.04 20.39 -26.24
C VAL A 377 -4.56 20.12 -26.46
N ASP A 378 -3.70 20.66 -25.60
CA ASP A 378 -2.28 20.37 -25.66
C ASP A 378 -2.01 18.90 -25.29
N ASN A 379 -1.02 18.32 -25.96
CA ASN A 379 -0.53 16.98 -25.66
C ASN A 379 0.91 17.07 -25.13
N TRP A 380 1.16 16.33 -24.06
CA TRP A 380 2.41 16.36 -23.31
C TRP A 380 3.07 14.99 -23.30
N GLU A 381 4.37 14.98 -23.54
CA GLU A 381 5.23 13.86 -23.19
C GLU A 381 6.14 14.27 -22.05
N PHE A 382 6.89 13.30 -21.54
CA PHE A 382 7.82 13.58 -20.47
C PHE A 382 9.17 12.99 -20.85
N GLY A 383 10.19 13.85 -20.83
CA GLY A 383 11.57 13.49 -21.10
C GLY A 383 12.35 13.28 -19.81
N ILE A 384 13.30 12.34 -19.82
CA ILE A 384 14.13 11.99 -18.66
C ILE A 384 14.95 13.18 -18.11
N LEU A 385 15.44 14.07 -18.99
CA LEU A 385 16.29 15.22 -18.62
C LEU A 385 15.57 16.58 -18.65
N MET A 386 14.46 16.66 -19.38
CA MET A 386 13.73 17.91 -19.63
C MET A 386 12.31 17.89 -19.05
N GLY A 387 11.93 16.83 -18.32
CA GLY A 387 10.63 16.66 -17.68
C GLY A 387 9.46 16.81 -18.65
N PRO A 388 8.29 17.29 -18.21
CA PRO A 388 7.12 17.41 -19.08
C PRO A 388 7.37 18.45 -20.18
N SER A 389 7.18 18.05 -21.43
CA SER A 389 7.25 18.94 -22.57
C SER A 389 6.06 18.72 -23.50
N ARG A 390 5.46 19.83 -23.96
CA ARG A 390 4.42 19.79 -24.97
C ARG A 390 4.99 19.22 -26.27
N ASN A 391 4.39 18.14 -26.78
CA ASN A 391 4.79 17.49 -28.03
C ASN A 391 3.76 17.63 -29.15
N GLY A 392 2.67 18.36 -28.93
CA GLY A 392 1.68 18.64 -29.94
C GLY A 392 0.34 19.07 -29.36
N SER A 393 -0.72 18.85 -30.13
CA SER A 393 -2.11 19.05 -29.70
C SER A 393 -2.98 17.93 -30.26
N VAL A 394 -4.00 17.52 -29.52
CA VAL A 394 -4.96 16.48 -29.88
C VAL A 394 -6.36 17.09 -29.92
N THR A 395 -7.15 16.75 -30.94
CA THR A 395 -8.56 17.15 -30.98
C THR A 395 -9.41 16.04 -30.40
N ILE A 396 -10.21 16.39 -29.40
CA ILE A 396 -11.15 15.51 -28.72
C ILE A 396 -12.54 15.93 -29.17
N ASP A 397 -13.30 14.98 -29.71
CA ASP A 397 -14.66 15.18 -30.18
C ASP A 397 -15.61 14.25 -29.41
N PRO A 398 -16.36 14.78 -28.43
CA PRO A 398 -17.35 13.98 -27.70
C PRO A 398 -18.56 13.56 -28.54
N LYS A 399 -18.69 14.02 -29.80
CA LYS A 399 -19.81 13.73 -30.70
C LYS A 399 -21.18 14.08 -30.11
N GLY A 400 -21.24 15.14 -29.30
CA GLY A 400 -22.44 15.60 -28.62
C GLY A 400 -22.80 14.83 -27.34
N HIS A 401 -22.03 13.81 -26.95
CA HIS A 401 -22.18 13.17 -25.64
C HIS A 401 -21.81 14.18 -24.53
N LYS A 402 -22.68 14.32 -23.53
CA LYS A 402 -22.47 15.20 -22.38
C LYS A 402 -22.09 14.39 -21.15
N LEU A 403 -21.18 14.92 -20.34
CA LEU A 403 -20.88 14.36 -19.01
C LEU A 403 -22.11 14.46 -18.09
N TRP A 404 -22.96 15.46 -18.30
CA TRP A 404 -24.08 15.77 -17.41
C TRP A 404 -25.32 14.94 -17.80
N ALA A 405 -25.88 14.24 -16.82
CA ALA A 405 -27.09 13.43 -17.00
C ALA A 405 -28.29 14.32 -17.35
N ASP A 406 -29.17 13.84 -18.22
CA ASP A 406 -30.42 14.52 -18.56
C ASP A 406 -31.58 13.99 -17.69
N PRO A 407 -32.65 14.77 -17.46
CA PRO A 407 -33.85 14.25 -16.81
C PRO A 407 -34.46 13.08 -17.60
N ILE A 408 -34.98 12.09 -16.87
CA ILE A 408 -35.72 10.95 -17.43
C ILE A 408 -36.99 11.47 -18.09
N SER A 409 -37.14 11.19 -19.38
CA SER A 409 -38.37 11.53 -20.10
C SER A 409 -39.54 10.67 -19.59
N PRO A 410 -40.73 11.26 -19.33
CA PRO A 410 -41.89 10.54 -18.79
C PRO A 410 -42.46 9.44 -19.71
N SER A 411 -41.93 9.26 -20.93
CA SER A 411 -42.34 8.24 -21.91
C SER A 411 -41.40 7.04 -22.04
N SER A 412 -40.33 6.96 -21.25
CA SER A 412 -39.43 5.79 -21.26
C SER A 412 -40.05 4.65 -20.42
N PRO A 413 -40.27 3.44 -20.95
CA PRO A 413 -40.93 2.38 -20.20
C PRO A 413 -40.07 1.96 -19.01
N SER A 414 -40.61 2.09 -17.80
CA SER A 414 -40.10 1.43 -16.60
C SER A 414 -40.18 -0.08 -16.81
N SER A 415 -39.04 -0.77 -16.93
CA SER A 415 -39.00 -2.23 -16.89
C SER A 415 -39.21 -2.72 -15.46
N SER A 416 -40.46 -2.65 -14.99
CA SER A 416 -40.93 -3.31 -13.78
C SER A 416 -42.45 -3.53 -13.86
N SER A 417 -42.89 -4.49 -14.67
CA SER A 417 -44.09 -5.28 -14.36
C SER A 417 -44.21 -6.53 -15.23
N SER A 418 -44.44 -7.65 -14.56
CA SER A 418 -44.85 -8.92 -15.14
C SER A 418 -46.32 -8.85 -15.58
N SER A 419 -46.60 -9.09 -16.87
CA SER A 419 -47.82 -9.80 -17.29
C SER A 419 -47.79 -10.17 -18.78
N THR A 420 -48.29 -11.37 -19.04
CA THR A 420 -48.40 -12.16 -20.27
C THR A 420 -49.09 -11.53 -21.48
N SER A 421 -48.58 -11.89 -22.67
CA SER A 421 -49.29 -12.24 -23.93
C SER A 421 -50.23 -11.23 -24.58
N GLU A 422 -49.84 -10.67 -25.73
CA GLU A 422 -50.47 -10.92 -27.05
C GLU A 422 -49.79 -10.12 -28.20
N LEU A 423 -49.34 -10.86 -29.22
CA LEU A 423 -49.30 -10.58 -30.68
C LEU A 423 -48.87 -9.19 -31.22
N LEU A 424 -47.85 -9.16 -32.07
CA LEU A 424 -48.02 -9.13 -33.53
C LEU A 424 -46.68 -9.22 -34.28
N ASP A 425 -46.66 -10.08 -35.29
CA ASP A 425 -45.61 -10.29 -36.29
C ASP A 425 -45.27 -9.01 -37.05
N ASN A 426 -43.98 -8.70 -37.20
CA ASN A 426 -43.41 -8.12 -38.41
C ASN A 426 -41.90 -8.34 -38.48
N GLU A 427 -41.46 -8.71 -39.68
CA GLU A 427 -40.14 -9.20 -40.06
C GLU A 427 -39.02 -8.13 -40.05
N ASP A 428 -37.77 -8.63 -40.14
CA ASP A 428 -36.49 -7.95 -40.32
C ASP A 428 -35.83 -7.26 -39.10
N ILE A 429 -35.35 -8.08 -38.16
CA ILE A 429 -34.25 -7.68 -37.25
C ILE A 429 -33.07 -8.62 -37.45
N ASP A 430 -31.92 -8.04 -37.83
CA ASP A 430 -30.62 -8.70 -37.91
C ASP A 430 -30.19 -9.22 -36.53
N PRO A 431 -30.02 -10.55 -36.34
CA PRO A 431 -29.66 -11.12 -35.04
C PRO A 431 -28.23 -10.78 -34.58
N HIS A 432 -27.44 -10.04 -35.37
CA HIS A 432 -26.13 -9.50 -34.97
C HIS A 432 -26.14 -8.02 -34.55
N LYS A 433 -27.32 -7.39 -34.47
CA LYS A 433 -27.50 -6.08 -33.83
C LYS A 433 -28.50 -6.20 -32.70
N ALA A 434 -28.06 -6.75 -31.56
CA ALA A 434 -28.80 -6.55 -30.33
C ALA A 434 -28.86 -5.02 -30.05
N PRO A 435 -30.03 -4.44 -29.81
CA PRO A 435 -30.10 -3.06 -29.34
C PRO A 435 -29.45 -3.01 -27.95
N GLU A 436 -28.49 -2.11 -27.75
CA GLU A 436 -28.05 -1.73 -26.41
C GLU A 436 -29.29 -1.33 -25.62
N HIS A 437 -29.67 -2.14 -24.62
CA HIS A 437 -30.62 -1.72 -23.62
C HIS A 437 -29.99 -0.57 -22.84
N HIS A 438 -30.09 0.66 -23.35
CA HIS A 438 -29.69 1.86 -22.64
C HIS A 438 -30.55 1.96 -21.37
N ARG A 439 -29.99 1.55 -20.23
CA ARG A 439 -30.55 1.91 -18.93
C ARG A 439 -30.60 3.43 -18.86
N VAL A 440 -31.74 3.95 -18.43
CA VAL A 440 -31.95 5.39 -18.39
C VAL A 440 -31.16 5.95 -17.21
N VAL A 441 -30.07 6.67 -17.51
CA VAL A 441 -29.27 7.41 -16.53
C VAL A 441 -29.89 8.79 -16.31
N GLY A 442 -30.22 9.13 -15.06
CA GLY A 442 -30.81 10.42 -14.71
C GLY A 442 -31.84 10.32 -13.58
N GLU A 443 -32.59 11.38 -13.40
CA GLU A 443 -33.63 11.49 -12.37
C GLU A 443 -34.99 11.79 -13.00
N LEU A 444 -36.06 11.46 -12.29
CA LEU A 444 -37.41 11.85 -12.70
C LEU A 444 -37.53 13.38 -12.79
N PRO A 445 -38.49 13.92 -13.58
CA PRO A 445 -38.63 15.37 -13.76
C PRO A 445 -38.87 16.16 -12.46
N ASP A 446 -39.33 15.50 -11.40
CA ASP A 446 -39.50 16.10 -10.08
C ASP A 446 -38.19 16.16 -9.28
N GLY A 447 -37.11 15.51 -9.72
CA GLY A 447 -35.82 15.42 -9.03
C GLY A 447 -35.61 14.14 -8.24
N THR A 448 -36.56 13.20 -8.28
CA THR A 448 -36.43 11.92 -7.58
C THR A 448 -35.49 11.00 -8.35
N HIS A 449 -34.47 10.46 -7.69
CA HIS A 449 -33.66 9.42 -8.30
C HIS A 449 -34.39 8.06 -8.25
N PRO A 450 -34.64 7.38 -9.39
CA PRO A 450 -35.48 6.18 -9.44
C PRO A 450 -34.95 5.02 -8.58
N ARG A 451 -33.64 4.90 -8.44
CA ARG A 451 -32.98 3.87 -7.62
C ARG A 451 -32.86 4.21 -6.14
N TRP A 452 -32.24 5.34 -5.82
CA TRP A 452 -31.86 5.69 -4.45
C TRP A 452 -32.85 6.59 -3.73
N GLY A 453 -33.84 7.15 -4.44
CA GLY A 453 -34.96 7.86 -3.84
C GLY A 453 -34.67 9.24 -3.26
N TRP A 454 -33.44 9.75 -3.38
CA TRP A 454 -33.14 11.13 -3.01
C TRP A 454 -33.91 12.12 -3.89
N GLN A 455 -34.05 13.34 -3.38
CA GLN A 455 -34.80 14.42 -3.98
C GLN A 455 -33.89 15.60 -4.29
N ARG A 456 -33.61 15.82 -5.58
CA ARG A 456 -32.90 17.03 -6.04
C ARG A 456 -33.82 18.24 -6.05
N ASP A 457 -33.29 19.41 -5.68
CA ASP A 457 -33.98 20.69 -5.92
C ASP A 457 -33.86 21.07 -7.40
N VAL A 458 -34.78 20.61 -8.23
CA VAL A 458 -34.77 20.86 -9.68
C VAL A 458 -34.97 22.33 -10.06
N GLN A 459 -35.46 23.17 -9.14
CA GLN A 459 -35.61 24.60 -9.40
C GLN A 459 -34.26 25.31 -9.34
N ARG A 460 -33.41 24.91 -8.39
CA ARG A 460 -32.05 25.46 -8.24
C ARG A 460 -31.02 24.71 -9.07
N TRP A 461 -31.17 23.41 -9.22
CA TRP A 461 -30.23 22.52 -9.88
C TRP A 461 -30.94 21.59 -10.89
N PRO A 462 -31.35 22.14 -12.04
CA PRO A 462 -31.84 21.30 -13.14
C PRO A 462 -30.71 20.45 -13.73
N LEU A 463 -31.02 19.19 -14.06
CA LEU A 463 -30.11 18.29 -14.77
C LEU A 463 -29.92 18.70 -16.25
N GLY A 464 -28.92 18.12 -16.90
CA GLY A 464 -28.61 18.28 -18.32
C GLY A 464 -27.62 19.40 -18.64
N THR A 465 -27.20 20.17 -17.63
CA THR A 465 -26.34 21.35 -17.74
C THR A 465 -25.13 21.24 -16.82
N CYS A 466 -24.00 21.83 -17.23
CA CYS A 466 -22.81 21.93 -16.40
C CYS A 466 -23.07 22.72 -15.11
N ILE A 467 -22.67 22.17 -13.96
CA ILE A 467 -22.81 22.82 -12.64
C ILE A 467 -22.15 24.20 -12.62
N TRP A 468 -20.99 24.35 -13.25
CA TRP A 468 -20.30 25.63 -13.26
C TRP A 468 -20.97 26.66 -14.19
N ALA A 469 -21.62 26.20 -15.27
CA ALA A 469 -22.47 27.08 -16.09
C ALA A 469 -23.73 27.51 -15.33
N LEU A 470 -24.34 26.60 -14.57
CA LEU A 470 -25.47 26.88 -13.67
C LEU A 470 -25.15 28.02 -12.68
N HIS A 471 -23.91 28.11 -12.21
CA HIS A 471 -23.45 29.15 -11.30
C HIS A 471 -22.89 30.41 -12.02
N GLY A 472 -23.08 30.52 -13.34
CA GLY A 472 -22.64 31.69 -14.12
C GLY A 472 -21.12 31.81 -14.25
N VAL A 473 -20.36 30.72 -14.09
CA VAL A 473 -18.91 30.71 -14.28
C VAL A 473 -18.56 30.87 -15.76
N TRP A 474 -19.38 30.28 -16.64
CA TRP A 474 -19.18 30.31 -18.08
C TRP A 474 -20.51 30.18 -18.83
N ASP A 475 -20.53 30.62 -20.09
CA ASP A 475 -21.70 30.55 -20.96
C ASP A 475 -21.57 29.42 -21.99
N ILE A 476 -22.60 28.57 -22.07
CA ILE A 476 -22.56 27.35 -22.90
C ILE A 476 -22.67 27.67 -24.38
N GLU A 477 -23.50 28.64 -24.76
CA GLU A 477 -23.78 28.98 -26.16
C GLU A 477 -22.56 29.60 -26.84
N THR A 478 -21.92 30.56 -26.16
CA THR A 478 -20.75 31.27 -26.67
C THR A 478 -19.43 30.56 -26.33
N GLY A 479 -19.42 29.71 -25.30
CA GLY A 479 -18.24 29.05 -24.79
C GLY A 479 -17.30 29.96 -23.97
N PHE A 480 -17.70 31.19 -23.65
CA PHE A 480 -16.85 32.13 -22.91
C PHE A 480 -16.86 31.84 -21.40
N ILE A 481 -15.67 31.92 -20.79
CA ILE A 481 -15.54 31.96 -19.33
C ILE A 481 -15.89 33.37 -18.85
N LEU A 482 -16.96 33.48 -18.06
CA LEU A 482 -17.49 34.74 -17.55
C LEU A 482 -16.76 35.18 -16.27
N ARG A 483 -16.36 34.21 -15.43
CA ARG A 483 -15.69 34.44 -14.14
C ARG A 483 -14.42 33.57 -14.06
N PRO A 484 -13.30 34.00 -14.66
CA PRO A 484 -12.08 33.18 -14.72
C PRO A 484 -11.46 32.89 -13.34
N ASP A 485 -11.67 33.76 -12.37
CA ASP A 485 -11.14 33.70 -11.00
C ASP A 485 -12.18 33.21 -9.97
N TYR A 486 -13.25 32.53 -10.42
CA TYR A 486 -14.40 32.15 -9.58
C TYR A 486 -14.01 31.42 -8.29
N PHE A 487 -12.97 30.59 -8.33
CA PHE A 487 -12.53 29.75 -7.21
C PHE A 487 -11.39 30.35 -6.38
N ARG A 488 -10.86 31.50 -6.79
CA ARG A 488 -9.74 32.18 -6.13
C ARG A 488 -10.15 32.81 -4.81
N PHE A 489 -11.37 33.33 -4.72
CA PHE A 489 -11.83 34.08 -3.56
C PHE A 489 -13.04 33.39 -2.91
N ASN A 490 -13.02 33.30 -1.59
CA ASN A 490 -14.18 32.84 -0.84
C ASN A 490 -15.34 33.84 -1.04
N PRO A 491 -16.51 33.40 -1.52
CA PRO A 491 -17.62 34.30 -1.86
C PRO A 491 -18.28 34.93 -0.64
N THR A 492 -18.15 34.31 0.54
CA THR A 492 -18.71 34.81 1.79
C THR A 492 -17.80 35.84 2.45
N THR A 493 -16.48 35.59 2.48
CA THR A 493 -15.52 36.46 3.18
C THR A 493 -14.84 37.48 2.28
N GLY A 494 -14.74 37.21 0.98
CA GLY A 494 -14.02 38.03 0.00
C GLY A 494 -12.50 37.92 0.05
N TYR A 495 -11.94 37.08 0.93
CA TYR A 495 -10.52 36.79 1.00
C TYR A 495 -10.12 35.69 0.00
N GLU A 496 -8.82 35.61 -0.32
CA GLU A 496 -8.31 34.48 -1.10
C GLU A 496 -8.57 33.18 -0.36
N THR A 497 -9.05 32.19 -1.12
CA THR A 497 -9.29 30.83 -0.64
C THR A 497 -7.96 30.19 -0.23
N GLU A 498 -7.94 29.51 0.91
CA GLU A 498 -6.85 28.63 1.32
C GLU A 498 -7.41 27.23 1.63
N PHE A 499 -7.30 26.30 0.68
CA PHE A 499 -7.93 24.99 0.71
C PHE A 499 -7.68 24.21 2.01
N LEU A 500 -6.42 24.22 2.48
CA LEU A 500 -6.02 23.54 3.70
C LEU A 500 -6.77 24.03 4.94
N SER A 501 -6.83 25.36 5.10
CA SER A 501 -7.38 26.01 6.30
C SER A 501 -8.90 26.14 6.22
N ASP A 502 -9.43 26.49 5.04
CA ASP A 502 -10.86 26.79 4.84
C ASP A 502 -11.71 25.53 4.67
N TYR A 503 -11.19 24.44 4.09
CA TYR A 503 -12.00 23.28 3.71
C TYR A 503 -11.46 21.93 4.21
N TRP A 504 -10.18 21.64 4.01
CA TRP A 504 -9.61 20.33 4.41
C TRP A 504 -9.55 20.18 5.93
N LYS A 505 -9.02 21.16 6.67
CA LYS A 505 -8.92 21.11 8.14
C LYS A 505 -10.30 20.94 8.80
N PRO A 506 -11.36 21.69 8.42
CA PRO A 506 -12.70 21.46 8.95
C PRO A 506 -13.23 20.04 8.71
N HIS A 507 -12.99 19.48 7.51
CA HIS A 507 -13.35 18.10 7.20
C HIS A 507 -12.59 17.11 8.11
N TRP A 508 -11.27 17.27 8.24
CA TRP A 508 -10.44 16.45 9.13
C TRP A 508 -10.95 16.48 10.57
N ILE A 509 -11.32 17.66 11.08
CA ILE A 509 -11.87 17.81 12.44
C ILE A 509 -13.22 17.10 12.58
N ALA A 510 -14.11 17.22 11.59
CA ALA A 510 -15.41 16.56 11.59
C ALA A 510 -15.25 15.03 11.61
N TYR A 511 -14.36 14.50 10.77
CA TYR A 511 -14.02 13.09 10.74
C TYR A 511 -13.41 12.61 12.07
N ALA A 512 -12.40 13.31 12.58
CA ALA A 512 -11.74 13.00 13.85
C ALA A 512 -12.72 12.97 15.02
N ARG A 513 -13.69 13.90 15.05
CA ARG A 513 -14.76 13.91 16.05
C ARG A 513 -15.64 12.68 15.95
N ARG A 514 -16.07 12.30 14.74
CA ARG A 514 -16.94 11.13 14.53
C ARG A 514 -16.26 9.82 14.95
N VAL A 515 -15.02 9.61 14.53
CA VAL A 515 -14.24 8.40 14.88
C VAL A 515 -14.02 8.30 16.38
N ARG A 516 -13.71 9.42 17.06
CA ARG A 516 -13.45 9.44 18.51
C ARG A 516 -14.71 9.21 19.37
N LEU A 517 -15.91 9.20 18.81
CA LEU A 517 -17.10 8.69 19.52
C LEU A 517 -17.00 7.17 19.75
N SER A 518 -16.37 6.47 18.80
CA SER A 518 -16.23 5.02 18.82
C SER A 518 -14.89 4.59 19.41
N HIS A 519 -13.80 5.20 18.95
CA HIS A 519 -12.42 4.95 19.38
C HIS A 519 -11.84 6.19 20.07
N GLU A 520 -12.15 6.37 21.35
CA GLU A 520 -11.79 7.59 22.12
C GLU A 520 -10.28 7.89 22.12
N GLU A 521 -9.44 6.84 22.13
CA GLU A 521 -7.98 6.92 22.17
C GLU A 521 -7.32 6.93 20.79
N ALA A 522 -8.09 7.06 19.70
CA ALA A 522 -7.56 7.04 18.34
C ALA A 522 -6.48 8.11 18.12
N ILE A 523 -5.32 7.66 17.64
CA ILE A 523 -4.36 8.53 16.96
C ILE A 523 -5.00 8.90 15.63
N VAL A 524 -5.26 10.19 15.41
CA VAL A 524 -5.75 10.65 14.11
C VAL A 524 -4.56 11.09 13.28
N PHE A 525 -4.36 10.43 12.16
CA PHE A 525 -3.26 10.70 11.26
C PHE A 525 -3.56 11.96 10.43
N VAL A 526 -2.53 12.79 10.22
CA VAL A 526 -2.63 14.05 9.48
C VAL A 526 -1.93 13.88 8.14
N GLN A 527 -2.74 13.58 7.12
CA GLN A 527 -2.33 13.49 5.72
C GLN A 527 -2.92 14.67 4.92
N PRO A 528 -2.22 15.82 4.83
CA PRO A 528 -2.61 16.87 3.90
C PRO A 528 -2.41 16.41 2.44
N PRO A 529 -2.84 17.20 1.43
CA PRO A 529 -2.53 16.94 0.03
C PRO A 529 -1.02 16.70 -0.17
N VAL A 530 -0.69 15.89 -1.17
CA VAL A 530 0.69 15.42 -1.39
C VAL A 530 1.68 16.60 -1.42
N PHE A 531 2.66 16.54 -0.51
CA PHE A 531 3.71 17.54 -0.26
C PHE A 531 3.28 18.92 0.25
N ALA A 532 1.99 19.15 0.44
CA ALA A 532 1.53 20.34 1.12
C ALA A 532 1.94 20.29 2.59
N PRO A 533 2.58 21.33 3.15
CA PRO A 533 2.78 21.42 4.59
C PRO A 533 1.42 21.36 5.30
N PRO A 534 1.31 20.69 6.47
CA PRO A 534 0.05 20.63 7.18
C PRO A 534 -0.31 22.01 7.77
N PRO A 535 -1.61 22.34 7.89
CA PRO A 535 -2.04 23.55 8.57
C PRO A 535 -1.81 23.44 10.09
N ARG A 536 -1.85 24.57 10.78
CA ARG A 536 -1.72 24.61 12.24
C ARG A 536 -3.00 24.15 12.93
N PHE A 537 -2.87 23.28 13.93
CA PHE A 537 -3.92 22.81 14.83
C PHE A 537 -3.67 23.30 16.26
N SER A 538 -4.75 23.33 17.03
CA SER A 538 -4.70 23.51 18.48
C SER A 538 -4.61 22.16 19.19
N GLU A 539 -4.02 22.14 20.39
CA GLU A 539 -3.95 20.91 21.20
C GLU A 539 -5.34 20.37 21.60
N ASN A 540 -6.38 21.22 21.63
CA ASN A 540 -7.76 20.78 21.85
C ASN A 540 -8.32 19.96 20.66
N GLU A 541 -7.84 20.23 19.44
CA GLU A 541 -8.20 19.47 18.25
C GLU A 541 -7.41 18.14 18.20
N LEU A 542 -6.10 18.21 18.44
CA LEU A 542 -5.20 17.05 18.37
C LEU A 542 -5.33 16.09 19.56
N LYS A 543 -5.67 16.62 20.73
CA LYS A 543 -5.85 15.91 22.01
C LYS A 543 -4.62 15.10 22.45
N GLY A 544 -3.41 15.47 22.03
CA GLY A 544 -2.21 14.66 22.30
C GLY A 544 -2.25 13.27 21.64
N ARG A 545 -3.09 13.07 20.61
CA ARG A 545 -3.31 11.81 19.88
C ARG A 545 -3.24 12.04 18.37
N CYS A 546 -2.06 12.36 17.87
CA CYS A 546 -1.83 12.73 16.47
C CYS A 546 -0.51 12.15 15.95
N ALA A 547 -0.43 11.89 14.65
CA ALA A 547 0.80 11.58 13.94
C ALA A 547 0.74 12.19 12.52
N TYR A 548 1.86 12.71 12.03
CA TYR A 548 1.96 13.22 10.67
C TYR A 548 2.19 12.08 9.68
N SER A 549 1.40 12.00 8.60
CA SER A 549 1.40 10.87 7.66
C SER A 549 1.63 11.27 6.19
N PRO A 550 2.74 11.96 5.82
CA PRO A 550 3.00 12.28 4.43
C PRO A 550 3.37 11.03 3.63
N HIS A 551 3.23 11.11 2.30
CA HIS A 551 3.68 10.08 1.37
C HIS A 551 4.97 10.49 0.66
N TYR A 552 5.79 9.52 0.27
CA TYR A 552 7.04 9.78 -0.42
C TYR A 552 7.42 8.68 -1.41
N TYR A 553 7.71 9.08 -2.65
CA TYR A 553 8.29 8.22 -3.67
C TYR A 553 9.47 8.91 -4.34
N ASP A 554 10.47 8.13 -4.74
CA ASP A 554 11.49 8.61 -5.68
C ASP A 554 10.84 8.78 -7.04
N GLY A 555 10.34 9.99 -7.29
CA GLY A 555 9.53 10.21 -8.47
C GLY A 555 10.32 10.05 -9.77
N LEU A 556 11.66 10.24 -9.84
CA LEU A 556 12.36 9.99 -11.11
C LEU A 556 12.36 8.50 -11.44
N THR A 557 12.63 7.65 -10.45
CA THR A 557 12.61 6.18 -10.62
C THR A 557 11.20 5.69 -10.89
N LEU A 558 10.21 6.20 -10.16
CA LEU A 558 8.81 5.84 -10.34
C LEU A 558 8.31 6.23 -11.73
N VAL A 559 8.63 7.45 -12.15
CA VAL A 559 8.29 7.98 -13.47
C VAL A 559 9.03 7.19 -14.53
N THR A 560 10.35 7.12 -14.52
CA THR A 560 11.10 6.47 -15.61
C THR A 560 11.00 4.94 -15.62
N ARG A 561 10.48 4.32 -14.55
CA ARG A 561 10.53 2.87 -14.29
C ARG A 561 11.96 2.32 -14.51
N HIS A 562 12.94 3.08 -14.01
CA HIS A 562 14.35 2.79 -14.17
C HIS A 562 15.15 3.36 -12.99
N TRP A 563 16.07 2.58 -12.43
CA TRP A 563 17.05 3.08 -11.47
C TRP A 563 18.20 3.76 -12.20
N ASN A 564 18.26 5.09 -12.10
CA ASN A 564 19.21 5.91 -12.84
C ASN A 564 20.52 6.13 -12.05
N TRP A 565 21.63 6.36 -12.76
CA TRP A 565 22.91 6.76 -12.15
C TRP A 565 22.95 8.24 -11.70
N PHE A 566 21.85 8.96 -11.97
CA PHE A 566 21.58 10.32 -11.49
C PHE A 566 20.13 10.41 -10.99
N ASN A 567 19.83 11.40 -10.17
CA ASN A 567 18.47 11.70 -9.70
C ASN A 567 18.27 13.22 -9.56
N ALA A 568 17.14 13.67 -9.04
CA ALA A 568 16.86 15.07 -8.75
C ALA A 568 16.19 15.22 -7.37
N ASP A 569 16.54 16.29 -6.66
CA ASP A 569 15.82 16.73 -5.45
C ASP A 569 14.48 17.37 -5.85
N ALA A 570 13.48 16.52 -6.10
CA ALA A 570 12.17 16.91 -6.61
C ALA A 570 11.39 17.75 -5.59
N LEU A 571 11.43 17.36 -4.31
CA LEU A 571 10.77 18.11 -3.24
C LEU A 571 11.47 19.47 -3.01
N GLY A 572 12.80 19.52 -3.03
CA GLY A 572 13.55 20.76 -2.96
C GLY A 572 13.23 21.70 -4.11
N LEU A 573 13.09 21.18 -5.34
CA LEU A 573 12.64 21.96 -6.49
C LEU A 573 11.23 22.51 -6.29
N LEU A 574 10.29 21.68 -5.85
CA LEU A 574 8.91 22.09 -5.57
C LEU A 574 8.85 23.20 -4.50
N ARG A 575 9.72 23.11 -3.49
CA ARG A 575 9.85 24.09 -2.41
C ARG A 575 10.73 25.30 -2.76
N GLY A 576 11.16 25.44 -4.01
CA GLY A 576 11.95 26.59 -4.47
C GLY A 576 13.36 26.68 -3.89
N LYS A 577 13.92 25.57 -3.37
CA LYS A 577 15.30 25.47 -2.83
C LYS A 577 16.37 25.83 -3.88
N TYR A 578 16.05 25.65 -5.16
CA TYR A 578 16.98 25.83 -6.27
C TYR A 578 16.53 26.94 -7.20
N SER A 579 17.47 27.76 -7.67
CA SER A 579 17.18 28.79 -8.68
C SER A 579 17.03 28.21 -10.09
N SER A 580 17.46 26.97 -10.29
CA SER A 580 17.29 26.24 -11.55
C SER A 580 17.24 24.72 -11.33
N THR A 581 16.62 24.03 -12.28
CA THR A 581 16.44 22.57 -12.27
C THR A 581 17.76 21.81 -12.29
N LEU A 582 18.78 22.33 -12.98
CA LEU A 582 20.12 21.72 -13.05
C LEU A 582 20.80 21.63 -11.68
N GLN A 583 20.54 22.56 -10.76
CA GLN A 583 21.13 22.54 -9.42
C GLN A 583 20.54 21.43 -8.53
N ALA A 584 19.34 20.94 -8.87
CA ALA A 584 18.69 19.86 -8.15
C ALA A 584 19.20 18.47 -8.57
N VAL A 585 19.90 18.37 -9.70
CA VAL A 585 20.43 17.10 -10.21
C VAL A 585 21.51 16.55 -9.27
N LYS A 586 21.43 15.26 -8.97
CA LYS A 586 22.34 14.50 -8.10
C LYS A 586 22.97 13.40 -8.93
N ILE A 587 24.29 13.34 -8.95
CA ILE A 587 25.02 12.36 -9.77
C ILE A 587 25.74 11.38 -8.86
N GLY A 588 25.55 10.08 -9.12
CA GLY A 588 26.15 8.99 -8.37
C GLY A 588 25.35 8.58 -7.14
N GLU A 589 25.41 7.28 -6.83
CA GLU A 589 24.64 6.61 -5.77
C GLU A 589 24.69 7.34 -4.41
N GLY A 590 25.89 7.79 -3.99
CA GLY A 590 26.05 8.49 -2.71
C GLY A 590 25.31 9.84 -2.65
N ALA A 591 25.31 10.60 -3.75
CA ALA A 591 24.59 11.87 -3.81
C ALA A 591 23.08 11.66 -3.90
N ILE A 592 22.64 10.63 -4.61
CA ILE A 592 21.21 10.25 -4.70
C ILE A 592 20.69 9.87 -3.31
N ARG A 593 21.35 8.93 -2.62
CA ARG A 593 20.96 8.49 -1.28
C ARG A 593 20.90 9.64 -0.28
N LYS A 594 21.91 10.51 -0.30
CA LYS A 594 21.91 11.72 0.53
C LYS A 594 20.73 12.64 0.21
N SER A 595 20.39 12.81 -1.07
CA SER A 595 19.25 13.63 -1.48
C SER A 595 17.91 13.04 -1.07
N LEU A 596 17.73 11.73 -1.15
CA LEU A 596 16.50 11.07 -0.66
C LEU A 596 16.36 11.28 0.86
N HIS A 597 17.47 11.18 1.59
CA HIS A 597 17.50 11.41 3.04
C HIS A 597 17.17 12.87 3.41
N GLU A 598 17.76 13.85 2.71
CA GLU A 598 17.42 15.27 2.88
C GLU A 598 15.92 15.54 2.61
N GLN A 599 15.35 14.95 1.56
CA GLN A 599 13.94 15.11 1.22
C GLN A 599 12.99 14.56 2.29
N LEU A 600 13.28 13.36 2.80
CA LEU A 600 12.51 12.78 3.91
C LEU A 600 12.69 13.57 5.22
N GLY A 601 13.86 14.17 5.44
CA GLY A 601 14.08 15.12 6.53
C GLY A 601 13.21 16.37 6.42
N TYR A 602 12.97 16.89 5.20
CA TYR A 602 12.05 18.01 5.00
C TYR A 602 10.61 17.66 5.37
N LEU A 603 10.16 16.47 4.99
CA LEU A 603 8.84 16.00 5.38
C LEU A 603 8.75 15.82 6.90
N GLN A 604 9.76 15.25 7.56
CA GLN A 604 9.74 15.15 9.02
C GLN A 604 9.65 16.54 9.68
N ALA A 605 10.40 17.52 9.17
CA ALA A 605 10.43 18.88 9.74
C ALA A 605 9.08 19.60 9.65
N ASP A 606 8.21 19.24 8.69
CA ASP A 606 6.87 19.83 8.56
C ASP A 606 5.98 19.55 9.78
N VAL A 607 6.28 18.53 10.58
CA VAL A 607 5.50 18.19 11.78
C VAL A 607 5.44 19.33 12.80
N VAL A 608 6.42 20.24 12.78
CA VAL A 608 6.47 21.43 13.65
C VAL A 608 5.37 22.44 13.27
N ALA A 609 4.83 22.38 12.06
CA ALA A 609 3.71 23.23 11.65
C ALA A 609 2.37 22.79 12.28
N LEU A 610 2.25 21.54 12.75
CA LEU A 610 0.98 20.99 13.26
C LEU A 610 0.49 21.67 14.53
N GLY A 611 1.36 22.11 15.41
CA GLY A 611 0.94 22.61 16.72
C GLY A 611 2.14 22.99 17.60
N ASP A 612 1.86 23.18 18.89
CA ASP A 612 2.89 23.50 19.86
C ASP A 612 3.58 22.23 20.39
N ALA A 613 2.86 21.11 20.46
CA ALA A 613 3.45 19.81 20.74
C ALA A 613 4.08 19.20 19.48
N VAL A 614 5.10 18.37 19.69
CA VAL A 614 5.84 17.71 18.61
C VAL A 614 5.41 16.25 18.51
N TYR A 615 4.80 15.90 17.38
CA TYR A 615 4.20 14.59 17.12
C TYR A 615 5.11 13.67 16.27
N PRO A 616 4.86 12.35 16.24
CA PRO A 616 5.61 11.42 15.40
C PRO A 616 5.27 11.56 13.92
N THR A 617 6.19 11.15 13.06
CA THR A 617 5.98 11.07 11.61
C THR A 617 6.03 9.62 11.12
N VAL A 618 5.05 9.23 10.31
CA VAL A 618 5.00 7.97 9.57
C VAL A 618 4.92 8.28 8.08
N ILE A 619 5.83 7.78 7.28
CA ILE A 619 5.66 7.84 5.82
C ILE A 619 4.59 6.80 5.44
N GLY A 620 3.37 7.26 5.15
CA GLY A 620 2.20 6.40 4.91
C GLY A 620 2.36 5.51 3.68
N GLU A 621 3.09 5.99 2.68
CA GLU A 621 3.44 5.23 1.49
C GLU A 621 4.85 5.56 1.01
N ILE A 622 5.61 4.49 0.75
CA ILE A 622 6.91 4.53 0.10
C ILE A 622 7.10 3.26 -0.73
N GLY A 623 7.76 3.34 -1.89
CA GLY A 623 7.90 2.15 -2.74
C GLY A 623 8.74 2.37 -3.99
N THR A 624 8.82 1.32 -4.81
CA THR A 624 9.50 1.36 -6.11
C THR A 624 8.77 0.46 -7.11
N PRO A 625 8.67 0.84 -8.39
CA PRO A 625 8.01 -0.01 -9.38
C PRO A 625 8.82 -1.29 -9.64
N PHE A 626 8.16 -2.44 -9.73
CA PHE A 626 8.81 -3.71 -10.01
C PHE A 626 8.95 -4.02 -11.51
N ASP A 627 8.15 -3.38 -12.34
CA ASP A 627 8.10 -3.57 -13.79
C ASP A 627 9.19 -2.79 -14.56
N MET A 628 10.31 -2.49 -13.90
CA MET A 628 11.42 -1.71 -14.44
C MET A 628 12.02 -2.30 -15.73
N ASP A 629 12.63 -1.41 -16.51
CA ASP A 629 13.41 -1.79 -17.71
C ASP A 629 12.59 -2.52 -18.78
N GLY A 630 11.27 -2.30 -18.80
CA GLY A 630 10.35 -3.01 -19.69
C GLY A 630 10.09 -4.43 -19.21
N LYS A 631 9.90 -4.61 -17.89
CA LYS A 631 9.62 -5.92 -17.28
C LYS A 631 10.76 -6.93 -17.45
N ARG A 632 12.00 -6.44 -17.40
CA ARG A 632 13.21 -7.26 -17.55
C ARG A 632 13.30 -8.37 -16.50
N SER A 633 12.94 -8.05 -15.25
CA SER A 633 12.90 -9.02 -14.15
C SER A 633 11.85 -10.13 -14.36
N TYR A 634 10.90 -9.96 -15.29
CA TYR A 634 9.91 -10.98 -15.67
C TYR A 634 10.39 -11.82 -16.85
N GLY A 635 11.54 -11.46 -17.46
CA GLY A 635 12.15 -12.16 -18.59
C GLY A 635 11.67 -11.69 -19.97
N TRP A 636 10.88 -10.62 -20.04
CA TRP A 636 10.17 -10.21 -21.26
C TRP A 636 11.08 -9.55 -22.32
N THR A 637 12.26 -9.07 -21.92
CA THR A 637 13.17 -8.33 -22.81
C THR A 637 14.35 -9.14 -23.32
N ASP A 638 14.56 -10.35 -22.81
CA ASP A 638 15.83 -11.09 -22.93
C ASP A 638 15.66 -12.61 -23.01
N GLY A 639 14.45 -13.10 -23.31
CA GLY A 639 14.17 -14.53 -23.42
C GLY A 639 14.30 -15.27 -22.08
N GLY A 640 13.98 -14.60 -20.97
CA GLY A 640 14.02 -15.19 -19.63
C GLY A 640 15.38 -15.17 -18.93
N LYS A 641 16.43 -14.61 -19.54
CA LYS A 641 17.79 -14.55 -18.97
C LYS A 641 17.83 -13.92 -17.59
N TYR A 642 17.05 -12.87 -17.35
CA TYR A 642 17.02 -12.15 -16.07
C TYR A 642 15.73 -12.38 -15.26
N LYS A 643 14.95 -13.43 -15.57
CA LYS A 643 13.71 -13.76 -14.85
C LYS A 643 13.99 -13.98 -13.35
N GLY A 644 13.24 -13.30 -12.48
CA GLY A 644 13.38 -13.32 -11.02
C GLY A 644 14.56 -12.50 -10.48
N GLN A 645 15.27 -11.73 -11.31
CA GLN A 645 16.37 -10.88 -10.87
C GLN A 645 15.90 -9.44 -10.65
N TYR A 646 15.69 -9.09 -9.38
CA TYR A 646 15.17 -7.78 -8.94
C TYR A 646 16.27 -6.78 -8.51
N GLY A 647 17.46 -6.83 -9.12
CA GLY A 647 18.63 -6.09 -8.62
C GLY A 647 18.52 -4.57 -8.69
N ASN A 648 17.82 -4.00 -9.70
CA ASN A 648 17.63 -2.55 -9.80
C ASN A 648 16.53 -2.07 -8.84
N GLN A 649 15.47 -2.86 -8.70
CA GLN A 649 14.39 -2.65 -7.75
C GLN A 649 14.91 -2.71 -6.31
N GLU A 650 15.78 -3.69 -6.00
CA GLU A 650 16.45 -3.81 -4.70
C GLU A 650 17.27 -2.56 -4.37
N LYS A 651 18.05 -2.04 -5.33
CA LYS A 651 18.82 -0.80 -5.13
C LYS A 651 17.93 0.41 -4.87
N ALA A 652 16.90 0.59 -5.69
CA ALA A 652 15.99 1.72 -5.58
C ALA A 652 15.19 1.71 -4.25
N LEU A 653 14.64 0.54 -3.89
CA LEU A 653 13.91 0.37 -2.64
C LEU A 653 14.84 0.51 -1.43
N ASP A 654 16.03 -0.11 -1.46
CA ASP A 654 17.02 0.02 -0.40
C ASP A 654 17.45 1.48 -0.22
N ALA A 655 17.69 2.23 -1.30
CA ALA A 655 18.05 3.65 -1.22
C ALA A 655 16.95 4.47 -0.53
N SER A 656 15.68 4.20 -0.84
CA SER A 656 14.52 4.90 -0.27
C SER A 656 14.29 4.55 1.20
N LEU A 657 14.39 3.26 1.56
CA LEU A 657 14.18 2.81 2.95
C LEU A 657 15.34 3.18 3.87
N ASN A 658 16.60 3.13 3.39
CA ASN A 658 17.75 3.64 4.15
C ASN A 658 17.60 5.13 4.47
N ALA A 659 16.98 5.90 3.59
CA ALA A 659 16.80 7.32 3.78
C ALA A 659 15.81 7.64 4.93
N CYS A 660 15.07 6.64 5.42
CA CYS A 660 14.21 6.72 6.60
C CYS A 660 14.89 6.28 7.92
N ASP A 661 16.14 5.84 7.87
CA ASP A 661 16.91 5.44 9.07
C ASP A 661 17.70 6.65 9.62
N ALA A 662 17.91 6.69 10.93
CA ALA A 662 18.63 7.80 11.59
C ALA A 662 20.10 7.90 11.16
N TRP A 663 20.61 9.13 10.97
CA TRP A 663 22.00 9.37 10.56
C TRP A 663 22.78 10.28 11.53
N ALA A 664 23.92 9.79 12.03
CA ALA A 664 24.75 10.49 13.02
C ALA A 664 25.44 11.79 12.54
N ASP A 665 25.26 12.21 11.28
CA ASP A 665 25.95 13.40 10.76
C ASP A 665 25.36 14.74 11.24
N GLY A 666 24.30 14.68 12.06
CA GLY A 666 23.61 15.83 12.65
C GLY A 666 22.83 16.66 11.62
N LYS A 667 22.69 16.18 10.39
CA LYS A 667 21.94 16.81 9.29
C LYS A 667 20.81 15.93 8.76
N GLY A 668 20.63 14.76 9.37
CA GLY A 668 19.61 13.79 9.04
C GLY A 668 18.31 13.92 9.82
N ASN A 669 17.33 13.07 9.47
CA ASN A 669 16.10 12.88 10.23
C ASN A 669 16.33 11.97 11.45
N ASP A 670 15.43 12.06 12.42
CA ASP A 670 15.23 10.94 13.35
C ASP A 670 14.73 9.73 12.56
N SER A 671 14.94 8.53 13.10
CA SER A 671 14.45 7.31 12.47
C SER A 671 12.94 7.42 12.24
N LEU A 672 12.54 7.62 10.99
CA LEU A 672 11.14 7.78 10.60
C LEU A 672 10.40 6.47 10.85
N ASN A 673 9.07 6.49 10.82
CA ASN A 673 8.26 5.29 10.67
C ASN A 673 7.81 5.20 9.22
N TRP A 674 7.49 4.02 8.69
CA TRP A 674 6.98 3.93 7.31
C TRP A 674 6.15 2.68 7.05
N THR A 675 5.32 2.77 6.02
CA THR A 675 4.60 1.65 5.40
C THR A 675 4.91 1.59 3.90
N VAL A 676 5.41 0.45 3.43
CA VAL A 676 5.69 0.26 1.99
C VAL A 676 4.38 0.08 1.22
N TRP A 677 4.26 0.70 0.05
CA TRP A 677 3.23 0.37 -0.92
C TRP A 677 3.81 -0.67 -1.89
N THR A 678 3.32 -1.90 -1.96
CA THR A 678 2.18 -2.52 -1.24
C THR A 678 2.36 -4.04 -1.04
N TYR A 679 1.38 -4.75 -0.47
CA TYR A 679 1.33 -6.23 -0.45
C TYR A 679 0.02 -6.75 -1.05
N VAL A 680 0.08 -7.35 -2.23
CA VAL A 680 -1.07 -7.98 -2.91
C VAL A 680 -0.85 -9.48 -2.96
N GLY A 681 -1.72 -10.24 -2.29
CA GLY A 681 -1.66 -11.70 -2.22
C GLY A 681 -2.21 -12.36 -3.48
N ASP A 682 -3.51 -12.20 -3.74
CA ASP A 682 -4.20 -13.05 -4.71
C ASP A 682 -4.29 -12.46 -6.13
N ASP A 683 -4.35 -11.14 -6.26
CA ASP A 683 -4.69 -10.44 -7.51
C ASP A 683 -3.48 -9.98 -8.34
N HIS A 684 -2.26 -10.18 -7.83
CA HIS A 684 -1.07 -9.71 -8.52
C HIS A 684 -0.70 -10.61 -9.69
N SER A 685 -0.31 -10.01 -10.82
CA SER A 685 0.32 -10.72 -11.95
C SER A 685 1.42 -9.87 -12.60
N HIS A 686 2.37 -10.52 -13.31
CA HIS A 686 3.38 -9.80 -14.10
C HIS A 686 2.76 -9.01 -15.27
N GLU A 687 1.57 -9.41 -15.73
CA GLU A 687 0.85 -8.73 -16.81
C GLU A 687 0.22 -7.42 -16.33
N TRP A 688 -0.63 -7.51 -15.30
CA TRP A 688 -1.47 -6.41 -14.83
C TRP A 688 -0.96 -5.73 -13.57
N GLY A 689 0.18 -6.17 -13.04
CA GLY A 689 0.78 -5.66 -11.81
C GLY A 689 -0.11 -5.96 -10.60
N ASP A 690 -0.36 -4.93 -9.78
CA ASP A 690 -1.17 -4.99 -8.56
C ASP A 690 -2.69 -5.12 -8.84
N GLY A 691 -3.09 -5.32 -10.10
CA GLY A 691 -4.49 -5.40 -10.54
C GLY A 691 -5.14 -4.03 -10.77
N TRP A 692 -4.41 -2.95 -10.49
CA TRP A 692 -4.89 -1.58 -10.55
C TRP A 692 -4.04 -0.70 -11.47
N ASN A 693 -4.64 -0.13 -12.51
CA ASN A 693 -4.06 0.90 -13.40
C ASN A 693 -2.62 0.65 -13.91
N MET A 694 -2.24 -0.61 -14.13
CA MET A 694 -0.88 -1.02 -14.52
C MET A 694 0.21 -0.60 -13.51
N GLU A 695 -0.17 -0.34 -12.26
CA GLU A 695 0.76 -0.18 -11.14
C GLU A 695 1.33 -1.55 -10.76
N ASP A 696 2.60 -1.58 -10.39
CA ASP A 696 3.27 -2.82 -10.00
C ASP A 696 4.30 -2.52 -8.91
N LEU A 697 3.80 -2.44 -7.68
CA LEU A 697 4.53 -2.02 -6.48
C LEU A 697 4.50 -3.10 -5.39
N SER A 698 3.73 -4.18 -5.57
CA SER A 698 3.62 -5.21 -4.54
C SER A 698 4.96 -5.90 -4.22
N LEU A 699 5.18 -6.24 -2.96
CA LEU A 699 6.41 -6.91 -2.49
C LEU A 699 6.44 -8.40 -2.81
N TRP A 700 5.32 -8.97 -3.24
CA TRP A 700 5.16 -10.40 -3.49
C TRP A 700 4.31 -10.64 -4.74
N SER A 701 4.56 -11.74 -5.43
CA SER A 701 3.79 -12.14 -6.61
C SER A 701 3.63 -13.66 -6.65
N PRO A 702 2.41 -14.17 -6.94
CA PRO A 702 2.22 -15.59 -7.19
C PRO A 702 2.97 -16.06 -8.46
N ASP A 703 3.18 -15.20 -9.46
CA ASP A 703 3.93 -15.52 -10.70
C ASP A 703 5.43 -15.77 -10.46
N ASP A 704 5.93 -15.39 -9.28
CA ASP A 704 7.31 -15.62 -8.85
C ASP A 704 7.47 -16.84 -7.94
N LEU A 705 6.40 -17.60 -7.71
CA LEU A 705 6.49 -18.88 -7.02
C LEU A 705 7.25 -19.90 -7.87
N VAL A 706 8.21 -20.57 -7.25
CA VAL A 706 8.85 -21.77 -7.79
C VAL A 706 8.03 -22.98 -7.31
N GLY A 707 7.53 -23.79 -8.26
CA GLY A 707 6.83 -25.04 -7.95
C GLY A 707 7.82 -26.16 -7.59
N ASP A 708 7.36 -27.16 -6.84
CA ASP A 708 8.09 -28.43 -6.63
C ASP A 708 8.11 -29.29 -7.93
N ASP A 709 7.34 -28.90 -8.96
CA ASP A 709 7.09 -29.68 -10.19
C ASP A 709 8.11 -29.44 -11.32
N ASP A 710 8.97 -28.41 -11.23
CA ASP A 710 10.04 -28.16 -12.23
C ASP A 710 11.17 -29.22 -12.16
N ASP A 711 11.16 -30.09 -11.12
CA ASP A 711 12.08 -31.21 -10.98
C ASP A 711 11.58 -32.50 -11.66
N GLU A 712 10.31 -32.59 -12.09
CA GLU A 712 9.78 -33.80 -12.78
C GLU A 712 10.09 -33.83 -14.30
N GLU A 713 10.34 -32.69 -14.95
CA GLU A 713 10.79 -32.67 -16.37
C GLU A 713 12.25 -33.17 -16.55
N GLY A 714 13.00 -33.38 -15.45
CA GLY A 714 14.36 -33.92 -15.48
C GLY A 714 14.45 -35.45 -15.51
N ASP A 715 13.38 -36.16 -15.12
CA ASP A 715 13.39 -37.62 -14.94
C ASP A 715 12.92 -38.40 -16.19
N GLU A 716 12.25 -37.74 -17.15
CA GLU A 716 11.88 -38.40 -18.42
C GLU A 716 13.10 -38.67 -19.31
N ASP A 717 14.10 -37.77 -19.32
CA ASP A 717 15.32 -37.92 -20.13
C ASP A 717 16.29 -38.99 -19.60
N GLU A 718 16.27 -39.30 -18.29
CA GLU A 718 17.02 -40.43 -17.74
C GLU A 718 16.29 -41.77 -17.95
N MET A 719 14.95 -41.78 -17.94
CA MET A 719 14.17 -42.98 -18.26
C MET A 719 14.28 -43.39 -19.74
N TYR A 720 14.52 -42.44 -20.65
CA TYR A 720 14.77 -42.71 -22.08
C TYR A 720 16.17 -43.24 -22.40
N LYS A 721 17.16 -43.04 -21.51
CA LYS A 721 18.50 -43.63 -21.67
C LYS A 721 18.56 -45.08 -21.20
N ASP A 722 17.89 -45.40 -20.09
CA ASP A 722 17.86 -46.77 -19.58
C ASP A 722 17.01 -47.72 -20.46
N MET A 723 16.11 -47.18 -21.28
CA MET A 723 15.32 -47.97 -22.24
C MET A 723 16.08 -48.33 -23.54
N GLN A 724 17.19 -47.66 -23.86
CA GLN A 724 17.95 -47.91 -25.10
C GLN A 724 19.02 -49.00 -24.95
N ASP A 725 19.33 -49.43 -23.73
CA ASP A 725 20.33 -50.47 -23.44
C ASP A 725 19.75 -51.90 -23.34
N MET A 726 18.44 -52.07 -23.56
CA MET A 726 17.72 -53.30 -23.21
C MET A 726 16.81 -53.87 -24.31
N GLU A 727 17.10 -53.70 -25.61
CA GLU A 727 16.45 -54.57 -26.62
C GLU A 727 17.23 -54.64 -27.94
N GLY A 728 18.05 -55.69 -28.06
CA GLY A 728 18.46 -56.25 -29.35
C GLY A 728 17.84 -57.63 -29.51
N MET A 729 17.00 -57.83 -30.53
CA MET A 729 16.92 -59.04 -31.37
C MET A 729 15.75 -58.97 -32.38
N ASP A 730 16.15 -58.64 -33.61
CA ASP A 730 15.90 -59.37 -34.87
C ASP A 730 14.48 -59.57 -35.47
N GLU A 731 14.27 -58.82 -36.56
CA GLU A 731 13.76 -59.21 -37.89
C GLU A 731 12.51 -60.11 -38.04
N ASN A 732 11.38 -59.50 -38.44
CA ASN A 732 10.88 -59.54 -39.84
C ASN A 732 9.49 -58.92 -39.97
N ALA A 733 9.42 -57.64 -40.41
CA ALA A 733 8.34 -57.10 -41.24
C ALA A 733 8.68 -55.66 -41.70
N LEU A 734 9.73 -55.52 -42.51
CA LEU A 734 10.03 -54.29 -43.24
C LEU A 734 10.05 -54.61 -44.74
N ASN A 735 8.98 -54.22 -45.42
CA ASN A 735 9.10 -53.68 -46.77
C ASN A 735 7.85 -52.86 -47.12
N SER A 736 7.95 -51.56 -46.86
CA SER A 736 7.57 -50.54 -47.84
C SER A 736 8.33 -49.25 -47.55
N ARG A 737 9.34 -49.03 -48.41
CA ARG A 737 9.86 -47.74 -48.88
C ARG A 737 11.16 -47.19 -48.26
N ALA A 738 12.27 -47.79 -48.70
CA ALA A 738 13.54 -47.10 -48.90
C ALA A 738 13.94 -47.20 -50.38
N ALA A 739 14.43 -46.10 -50.95
CA ALA A 739 15.45 -46.15 -52.00
C ALA A 739 16.22 -44.82 -51.96
N LEU A 740 17.48 -44.97 -51.53
CA LEU A 740 18.47 -43.95 -51.23
C LEU A 740 19.11 -43.35 -52.49
N LEU A 741 19.44 -42.06 -52.36
CA LEU A 741 20.63 -41.35 -52.84
C LEU A 741 21.03 -41.51 -54.32
N THR A 742 21.11 -40.39 -55.05
CA THR A 742 22.37 -39.65 -55.29
C THR A 742 22.10 -38.44 -56.21
N GLU A 743 22.68 -37.30 -55.83
CA GLU A 743 23.09 -36.10 -56.59
C GLU A 743 22.37 -35.70 -57.90
N ASN A 744 21.97 -34.42 -57.96
CA ASN A 744 22.66 -33.49 -58.87
C ASN A 744 22.31 -32.03 -58.54
N ALA A 745 23.28 -31.33 -57.97
CA ALA A 745 23.45 -29.91 -58.24
C ALA A 745 24.07 -29.76 -59.64
N ASN A 746 23.53 -28.87 -60.48
CA ASN A 746 24.26 -27.89 -61.30
C ASN A 746 23.48 -27.52 -62.58
N ALA A 747 23.14 -26.24 -62.69
CA ALA A 747 23.49 -25.46 -63.88
C ALA A 747 23.45 -23.97 -63.53
N GLY A 748 24.62 -23.31 -63.54
CA GLY A 748 24.69 -21.85 -63.61
C GLY A 748 25.75 -21.15 -62.75
N GLN A 749 27.01 -21.58 -62.81
CA GLN A 749 28.13 -20.79 -62.29
C GLN A 749 28.59 -19.73 -63.33
N LYS A 750 28.97 -18.55 -62.81
CA LYS A 750 30.00 -17.60 -63.32
C LYS A 750 29.67 -16.64 -64.48
N ASN A 751 29.62 -15.36 -64.13
CA ASN A 751 30.45 -14.27 -64.70
C ASN A 751 30.31 -13.04 -63.77
N LYS A 752 31.34 -12.51 -63.09
CA LYS A 752 32.59 -11.82 -63.51
C LYS A 752 32.52 -10.34 -63.10
N LYS A 753 33.41 -9.98 -62.17
CA LYS A 753 34.29 -8.79 -62.16
C LYS A 753 33.72 -7.37 -62.36
N LYS A 754 34.06 -6.52 -61.38
CA LYS A 754 34.61 -5.14 -61.46
C LYS A 754 33.73 -4.05 -62.12
N ASN A 755 33.28 -3.06 -61.34
CA ASN A 755 34.00 -1.77 -61.16
C ASN A 755 33.25 -0.76 -60.27
N LYS A 756 33.96 -0.33 -59.20
CA LYS A 756 34.10 1.03 -58.63
C LYS A 756 33.46 2.20 -59.41
N LYS A 757 32.58 3.00 -58.79
CA LYS A 757 32.88 4.30 -58.10
C LYS A 757 31.61 5.12 -57.75
N LYS A 758 31.54 5.55 -56.48
CA LYS A 758 31.01 6.81 -55.88
C LYS A 758 29.68 7.43 -56.37
N ALA A 759 28.73 7.57 -55.46
CA ALA A 759 28.20 8.87 -55.00
C ALA A 759 27.41 8.72 -53.69
N GLN A 760 27.51 9.73 -52.82
CA GLN A 760 26.84 9.88 -51.53
C GLN A 760 25.30 9.93 -51.65
N GLN A 761 24.61 9.53 -50.57
CA GLN A 761 23.62 10.34 -49.83
C GLN A 761 22.36 9.57 -49.36
N LYS A 762 22.10 9.68 -48.05
CA LYS A 762 20.82 9.59 -47.29
C LYS A 762 20.03 8.28 -47.28
N GLN A 763 20.05 7.61 -46.12
CA GLN A 763 18.94 6.79 -45.61
C GLN A 763 18.16 7.56 -44.52
N PRO A 764 16.83 7.45 -44.44
CA PRO A 764 16.08 7.79 -43.25
C PRO A 764 16.05 6.61 -42.27
N GLY A 765 16.28 6.92 -41.00
CA GLY A 765 16.46 5.97 -39.90
C GLY A 765 15.17 5.36 -39.35
N ARG A 766 15.37 4.15 -38.82
CA ARG A 766 14.47 3.34 -37.98
C ARG A 766 13.92 4.12 -36.78
N SER A 767 12.63 3.96 -36.53
CA SER A 767 11.89 4.40 -35.35
C SER A 767 12.22 3.53 -34.12
N LEU A 768 12.40 4.20 -32.98
CA LEU A 768 12.51 3.64 -31.62
C LEU A 768 11.14 3.67 -30.94
N PRO A 769 10.76 2.69 -30.09
CA PRO A 769 9.49 2.71 -29.37
C PRO A 769 9.58 3.50 -28.05
N MET A 770 8.54 4.31 -27.81
CA MET A 770 8.30 5.16 -26.64
C MET A 770 7.94 4.35 -25.39
N ARG A 771 8.36 4.81 -24.21
CA ARG A 771 8.14 4.22 -22.88
C ARG A 771 7.63 5.29 -21.90
N ALA A 772 6.71 4.96 -21.00
CA ALA A 772 5.91 5.89 -20.21
C ALA A 772 5.82 5.52 -18.71
N MET A 773 5.35 6.47 -17.89
CA MET A 773 5.71 6.73 -16.47
C MET A 773 4.67 6.78 -15.33
N SER A 774 5.16 6.55 -14.09
CA SER A 774 4.76 6.86 -12.69
C SER A 774 4.04 8.23 -12.36
N SER A 775 3.31 8.41 -11.24
CA SER A 775 2.77 9.66 -10.64
C SER A 775 2.66 9.46 -9.14
N LEU A 776 2.85 10.52 -8.38
CA LEU A 776 3.82 10.61 -7.28
C LEU A 776 5.15 11.18 -7.82
N SER A 777 5.07 12.49 -8.05
CA SER A 777 6.14 13.45 -7.78
C SER A 777 7.44 13.45 -8.58
N VAL A 778 7.40 13.63 -9.90
CA VAL A 778 8.40 14.48 -10.62
C VAL A 778 7.72 15.11 -11.82
N ALA A 779 7.73 16.45 -11.94
CA ALA A 779 7.43 17.15 -13.20
C ALA A 779 7.95 18.60 -13.22
N THR A 780 9.24 18.84 -12.92
CA THR A 780 9.77 20.21 -12.74
C THR A 780 10.72 20.69 -13.82
N LEU A 781 10.47 20.49 -15.11
CA LEU A 781 11.38 21.01 -16.15
C LEU A 781 10.62 21.64 -17.33
N GLY A 782 10.90 22.93 -17.58
CA GLY A 782 10.98 23.51 -18.93
C GLY A 782 9.91 24.53 -19.37
N THR A 783 10.33 25.78 -19.63
CA THR A 783 9.82 26.61 -20.76
C THR A 783 10.89 27.57 -21.30
N ALA A 784 11.07 27.61 -22.62
CA ALA A 784 11.36 28.80 -23.42
C ALA A 784 11.00 28.53 -24.91
N SER A 785 10.04 29.28 -25.45
CA SER A 785 9.52 29.17 -26.84
C SER A 785 10.25 30.07 -27.83
N ALA A 786 10.32 29.65 -29.09
CA ALA A 786 10.38 30.54 -30.26
C ALA A 786 9.73 29.90 -31.50
N SER A 787 8.82 30.65 -32.11
CA SER A 787 7.87 30.29 -33.17
C SER A 787 8.47 30.21 -34.57
N SER A 788 7.90 29.38 -35.46
CA SER A 788 7.76 29.72 -36.90
C SER A 788 6.70 28.86 -37.61
N THR A 789 6.02 29.52 -38.54
CA THR A 789 4.84 29.14 -39.33
C THR A 789 5.17 28.52 -40.70
N SER A 790 4.36 27.56 -41.19
CA SER A 790 3.88 27.42 -42.60
C SER A 790 3.14 26.06 -42.76
N LEU A 791 1.86 25.98 -43.18
CA LEU A 791 1.20 26.19 -44.49
C LEU A 791 1.26 25.00 -45.48
N GLY A 792 0.11 24.33 -45.64
CA GLY A 792 -0.37 23.62 -46.85
C GLY A 792 0.27 22.24 -47.15
N THR A 793 -0.37 21.23 -47.74
CA THR A 793 -1.60 21.16 -48.54
C THR A 793 -1.99 19.67 -48.71
N THR A 794 -3.30 19.46 -48.93
CA THR A 794 -4.10 18.27 -49.26
C THR A 794 -3.50 17.21 -50.20
N SER A 795 -3.91 15.92 -50.06
CA SER A 795 -4.75 15.22 -51.06
C SER A 795 -5.07 13.74 -50.73
N ASN A 796 -6.33 13.39 -50.92
CA ASN A 796 -6.97 12.06 -50.94
C ASN A 796 -6.36 11.07 -51.94
N VAL A 797 -6.37 9.75 -51.63
CA VAL A 797 -6.75 8.64 -52.55
C VAL A 797 -7.18 7.38 -51.73
N LYS A 798 -8.36 6.82 -52.02
CA LYS A 798 -8.81 5.44 -51.68
C LYS A 798 -8.48 4.48 -52.85
N PRO A 799 -8.27 3.16 -52.65
CA PRO A 799 -9.34 2.18 -52.94
C PRO A 799 -9.32 0.91 -52.03
N ARG A 800 -10.46 0.47 -51.48
CA ARG A 800 -11.33 -0.66 -51.92
C ARG A 800 -10.69 -2.07 -52.03
N LEU A 801 -10.93 -2.86 -50.98
CA LEU A 801 -11.58 -4.19 -50.89
C LEU A 801 -11.24 -5.31 -51.90
N ARG A 802 -10.87 -6.48 -51.34
CA ARG A 802 -11.40 -7.79 -51.76
C ARG A 802 -11.46 -8.79 -50.59
N ARG A 803 -12.57 -9.52 -50.55
CA ARG A 803 -13.08 -10.44 -49.53
C ARG A 803 -12.77 -11.88 -49.93
N SER A 804 -12.51 -12.78 -48.98
CA SER A 804 -12.64 -14.24 -49.15
C SER A 804 -13.01 -14.87 -47.81
N THR A 805 -14.19 -15.49 -47.79
CA THR A 805 -14.83 -16.25 -46.70
C THR A 805 -14.57 -17.76 -46.88
N ILE A 806 -14.45 -18.59 -45.83
CA ILE A 806 -15.41 -19.59 -45.24
C ILE A 806 -14.53 -20.79 -44.72
N PRO A 807 -14.89 -21.70 -43.75
CA PRO A 807 -15.83 -21.75 -42.60
C PRO A 807 -15.22 -22.24 -41.25
N MET A 808 -16.06 -22.18 -40.20
CA MET A 808 -15.93 -22.69 -38.82
C MET A 808 -16.16 -24.21 -38.61
N ALA A 809 -15.69 -24.73 -37.46
CA ALA A 809 -16.40 -25.54 -36.43
C ALA A 809 -15.40 -25.81 -35.26
N SER A 810 -15.70 -25.86 -33.94
CA SER A 810 -16.84 -26.44 -33.22
C SER A 810 -16.88 -25.93 -31.76
N ARG A 811 -18.08 -25.82 -31.16
CA ARG A 811 -18.36 -25.62 -29.71
C ARG A 811 -18.38 -26.95 -28.94
N PRO A 812 -18.38 -26.92 -27.59
CA PRO A 812 -19.61 -27.37 -26.92
C PRO A 812 -20.05 -26.50 -25.74
N SER A 813 -21.35 -26.57 -25.50
CA SER A 813 -22.22 -25.96 -24.49
C SER A 813 -22.20 -26.70 -23.14
N LEU A 814 -22.40 -26.00 -22.02
CA LEU A 814 -22.66 -26.58 -20.71
C LEU A 814 -24.01 -26.08 -20.15
N ALA A 815 -24.83 -27.01 -19.68
CA ALA A 815 -26.12 -26.78 -19.04
C ALA A 815 -26.04 -27.14 -17.55
N THR A 816 -26.66 -26.30 -16.73
CA THR A 816 -26.79 -26.43 -15.28
C THR A 816 -27.88 -27.43 -14.90
N THR A 817 -27.60 -28.34 -13.95
CA THR A 817 -28.64 -28.97 -13.11
C THR A 817 -28.11 -29.13 -11.69
N ALA A 818 -28.90 -28.62 -10.73
CA ALA A 818 -28.69 -28.81 -9.31
C ALA A 818 -29.32 -30.13 -8.84
N SER A 819 -28.63 -30.86 -7.98
CA SER A 819 -29.24 -31.88 -7.12
C SER A 819 -28.38 -32.16 -5.90
N SER A 820 -29.02 -32.04 -4.74
CA SER A 820 -28.60 -32.39 -3.38
C SER A 820 -28.33 -33.90 -3.19
N ALA A 821 -27.26 -34.28 -2.46
CA ALA A 821 -27.24 -35.46 -1.57
C ALA A 821 -25.94 -35.60 -0.73
N SER A 822 -26.15 -35.64 0.59
CA SER A 822 -25.54 -36.51 1.62
C SER A 822 -24.02 -36.80 1.68
N SER A 823 -23.50 -36.50 2.88
CA SER A 823 -22.29 -37.00 3.55
C SER A 823 -21.74 -38.38 3.15
N THR A 824 -20.46 -38.41 2.78
CA THR A 824 -19.56 -39.52 3.11
C THR A 824 -18.13 -38.99 3.31
N SER A 825 -17.61 -39.15 4.53
CA SER A 825 -16.29 -38.72 4.94
C SER A 825 -15.20 -39.54 4.25
N THR A 826 -14.41 -38.89 3.40
CA THR A 826 -13.17 -39.47 2.85
C THR A 826 -12.05 -38.45 3.00
N SER A 827 -11.27 -38.62 4.08
CA SER A 827 -9.90 -38.13 4.32
C SER A 827 -9.38 -37.00 3.41
N SER A 828 -9.64 -35.75 3.82
CA SER A 828 -8.98 -34.52 3.37
C SER A 828 -7.47 -34.53 3.71
N ARG A 829 -6.65 -35.11 2.83
CA ARG A 829 -5.18 -35.07 2.96
C ARG A 829 -4.46 -34.83 1.64
N ARG A 830 -5.15 -34.30 0.63
CA ARG A 830 -4.56 -33.85 -0.64
C ARG A 830 -4.64 -32.33 -0.71
N SER A 831 -3.46 -31.70 -0.82
CA SER A 831 -3.17 -30.26 -1.06
C SER A 831 -3.29 -29.25 0.09
N THR A 832 -2.52 -29.41 1.17
CA THR A 832 -2.16 -28.28 2.06
C THR A 832 -0.80 -27.65 1.69
N ARG A 833 -0.17 -28.06 0.57
CA ARG A 833 1.22 -27.70 0.23
C ARG A 833 1.39 -26.59 -0.83
N SER A 834 0.36 -26.21 -1.59
CA SER A 834 0.49 -25.14 -2.62
C SER A 834 -0.24 -23.83 -2.30
N ILE A 835 -0.92 -23.72 -1.15
CA ILE A 835 -1.69 -22.52 -0.80
C ILE A 835 -0.71 -21.36 -0.55
N ALA A 836 -0.85 -20.27 -1.30
CA ALA A 836 -0.12 -19.01 -1.13
C ALA A 836 1.42 -19.17 -1.01
N GLY A 837 2.01 -20.18 -1.65
CA GLY A 837 3.45 -20.46 -1.57
C GLY A 837 3.96 -20.85 -0.18
N TYR A 838 3.13 -21.48 0.65
CA TYR A 838 3.54 -21.93 1.98
C TYR A 838 4.72 -22.90 1.93
N SER A 839 5.66 -22.74 2.86
CA SER A 839 6.74 -23.70 3.09
C SER A 839 6.99 -23.87 4.59
N PRO A 840 7.23 -25.10 5.07
CA PRO A 840 7.64 -25.32 6.45
C PRO A 840 9.07 -24.83 6.74
N ASN A 841 9.88 -24.57 5.70
CA ASN A 841 11.17 -23.90 5.86
C ASN A 841 10.95 -22.37 5.88
N PRO A 842 11.22 -21.68 7.01
CA PRO A 842 11.04 -20.23 7.10
C PRO A 842 11.81 -19.43 6.06
N TYR A 843 13.02 -19.87 5.66
CA TYR A 843 13.77 -19.16 4.63
C TYR A 843 13.04 -19.22 3.28
N THR A 844 12.52 -20.39 2.90
CA THR A 844 11.74 -20.57 1.67
C THR A 844 10.43 -19.80 1.73
N LEU A 845 9.69 -19.84 2.84
CA LEU A 845 8.45 -19.08 3.03
C LEU A 845 8.63 -17.58 2.80
N LEU A 846 9.76 -17.04 3.26
CA LEU A 846 10.08 -15.61 3.20
C LEU A 846 10.75 -15.19 1.90
N THR A 847 11.23 -16.12 1.06
CA THR A 847 11.94 -15.79 -0.19
C THR A 847 11.20 -16.22 -1.45
N ASN A 848 10.34 -17.23 -1.40
CA ASN A 848 9.57 -17.68 -2.56
C ASN A 848 8.44 -16.69 -2.89
N GLY A 849 8.35 -16.25 -4.14
CA GLY A 849 7.44 -15.19 -4.60
C GLY A 849 7.81 -13.77 -4.14
N ALA A 850 8.84 -13.60 -3.30
CA ALA A 850 9.22 -12.30 -2.76
C ALA A 850 10.08 -11.50 -3.76
N ARG A 851 9.79 -10.21 -3.92
CA ARG A 851 10.45 -9.35 -4.92
C ARG A 851 11.30 -8.30 -4.22
N ALA A 852 12.60 -8.24 -4.53
CA ALA A 852 13.57 -7.36 -3.84
C ALA A 852 13.58 -7.49 -2.30
N VAL A 853 13.28 -8.69 -1.77
CA VAL A 853 13.09 -8.97 -0.32
C VAL A 853 14.23 -8.48 0.58
N ARG A 854 15.46 -8.48 0.05
CA ARG A 854 16.66 -8.04 0.79
C ARG A 854 16.62 -6.56 1.13
N ALA A 855 15.92 -5.73 0.37
CA ALA A 855 15.83 -4.29 0.61
C ALA A 855 14.90 -3.96 1.79
N PHE A 856 13.75 -4.62 1.91
CA PHE A 856 12.74 -4.31 2.93
C PHE A 856 12.79 -5.23 4.17
N ALA A 857 13.14 -6.51 4.02
CA ALA A 857 13.37 -7.41 5.15
C ALA A 857 14.79 -7.22 5.70
N ARG A 858 15.04 -6.03 6.26
CA ARG A 858 16.34 -5.55 6.77
C ARG A 858 16.34 -5.52 8.31
N PRO A 859 17.50 -5.57 8.98
CA PRO A 859 17.57 -5.42 10.44
C PRO A 859 17.31 -3.97 10.87
N TRP A 860 16.58 -3.78 11.97
CA TRP A 860 16.24 -2.46 12.52
C TRP A 860 15.82 -2.57 14.00
N PRO A 861 15.94 -1.48 14.80
CA PRO A 861 15.50 -1.49 16.20
C PRO A 861 13.98 -1.35 16.31
N VAL A 862 13.32 -2.35 16.89
CA VAL A 862 11.85 -2.40 17.07
C VAL A 862 11.39 -1.58 18.27
N LYS A 863 12.09 -1.75 19.40
CA LYS A 863 11.85 -1.01 20.64
C LYS A 863 13.20 -0.58 21.21
N VAL A 864 13.34 0.69 21.61
CA VAL A 864 14.62 1.23 22.09
C VAL A 864 14.44 1.83 23.48
N VAL A 865 15.28 1.38 24.42
CA VAL A 865 15.53 2.07 25.68
C VAL A 865 16.47 3.24 25.36
N GLY A 866 15.90 4.46 25.28
CA GLY A 866 16.59 5.65 24.79
C GLY A 866 16.36 5.93 23.31
N ARG A 867 17.33 6.59 22.67
CA ARG A 867 17.21 7.10 21.29
C ARG A 867 18.25 6.48 20.37
N ALA A 868 17.80 5.86 19.29
CA ALA A 868 18.70 5.41 18.21
C ALA A 868 19.15 6.61 17.38
N THR A 869 20.42 6.99 17.50
CA THR A 869 20.99 8.20 16.86
C THR A 869 21.72 7.91 15.56
N ASP A 870 22.05 6.65 15.28
CA ASP A 870 22.60 6.18 14.00
C ASP A 870 22.11 4.77 13.77
N VAL A 871 21.48 4.51 12.64
CA VAL A 871 21.03 3.17 12.22
C VAL A 871 21.50 2.95 10.80
N ARG A 872 22.35 1.95 10.57
CA ARG A 872 22.93 1.68 9.25
C ARG A 872 22.86 0.21 8.93
N PHE A 873 22.34 -0.11 7.76
CA PHE A 873 22.40 -1.44 7.19
C PHE A 873 23.01 -1.41 5.79
N ASP A 874 24.10 -2.16 5.61
CA ASP A 874 24.71 -2.38 4.31
C ASP A 874 24.21 -3.73 3.76
N VAL A 875 23.24 -3.66 2.84
CA VAL A 875 22.62 -4.83 2.20
C VAL A 875 23.64 -5.68 1.43
N GLY A 876 24.69 -5.07 0.88
CA GLY A 876 25.74 -5.76 0.14
C GLY A 876 26.70 -6.53 1.04
N LYS A 877 26.91 -6.03 2.27
CA LYS A 877 27.80 -6.63 3.28
C LYS A 877 27.07 -7.44 4.36
N GLY A 878 25.73 -7.40 4.39
CA GLY A 878 24.94 -8.00 5.48
C GLY A 878 25.36 -7.45 6.86
N LEU A 879 25.71 -6.17 6.90
CA LEU A 879 26.31 -5.51 8.07
C LEU A 879 25.35 -4.48 8.65
N PHE A 880 24.86 -4.74 9.86
CA PHE A 880 24.05 -3.81 10.62
C PHE A 880 24.89 -3.13 11.70
N LYS A 881 24.72 -1.82 11.84
CA LYS A 881 25.32 -1.00 12.90
C LYS A 881 24.27 -0.07 13.48
N MET A 882 24.30 0.07 14.80
CA MET A 882 23.46 1.04 15.50
C MET A 882 24.21 1.71 16.65
N ILE A 883 23.93 2.99 16.86
CA ILE A 883 24.31 3.76 18.05
C ILE A 883 23.04 4.13 18.80
N VAL A 884 23.01 3.87 20.12
CA VAL A 884 21.94 4.31 21.02
C VAL A 884 22.51 5.28 22.03
N SER A 885 21.83 6.41 22.20
CA SER A 885 22.10 7.40 23.23
C SER A 885 21.06 7.28 24.36
N VAL A 886 21.52 7.12 25.60
CA VAL A 886 20.67 7.01 26.78
C VAL A 886 20.99 8.06 27.84
N GLY A 887 19.96 8.71 28.35
CA GLY A 887 19.99 9.63 29.49
C GLY A 887 19.28 9.04 30.71
N TRP A 888 19.29 9.78 31.82
CA TRP A 888 18.66 9.35 33.08
C TRP A 888 17.13 9.21 32.95
N ASP A 889 16.55 9.97 32.03
CA ASP A 889 15.14 10.06 31.66
C ASP A 889 14.64 8.85 30.86
N ASP A 890 15.54 8.08 30.25
CA ASP A 890 15.23 6.86 29.50
C ASP A 890 15.08 5.62 30.38
N ARG A 891 15.06 5.80 31.70
CA ARG A 891 14.89 4.70 32.65
C ARG A 891 13.51 4.06 32.47
N ILE A 892 13.53 2.75 32.29
CA ILE A 892 12.31 1.94 32.23
C ILE A 892 11.51 2.11 33.51
N ARG A 893 10.23 2.45 33.35
CA ARG A 893 9.28 2.54 34.47
C ARG A 893 8.82 1.14 34.83
N THR A 894 9.12 0.69 36.04
CA THR A 894 8.61 -0.59 36.55
C THR A 894 7.18 -0.40 37.06
N SER A 895 6.26 -1.25 36.61
CA SER A 895 4.88 -1.30 37.10
C SER A 895 4.83 -1.89 38.52
N SER A 896 5.20 -1.10 39.53
CA SER A 896 4.98 -1.51 40.93
C SER A 896 4.57 -0.32 41.81
N SER A 897 3.26 -0.09 41.91
CA SER A 897 2.59 0.45 43.13
C SER A 897 1.07 0.60 42.96
N SER A 898 0.39 -0.53 42.80
CA SER A 898 -1.00 -0.69 43.27
C SER A 898 -1.03 -1.67 44.46
N SER A 899 -0.32 -1.33 45.54
CA SER A 899 -0.62 -1.89 46.85
C SER A 899 -0.29 -0.86 47.92
N GLY A 900 -1.29 -0.58 48.75
CA GLY A 900 -1.27 0.51 49.73
C GLY A 900 -0.09 0.39 50.70
N ALA A 901 0.64 1.48 50.83
CA ALA A 901 1.63 1.66 51.88
C ALA A 901 0.96 1.53 53.26
N THR A 902 1.42 0.58 54.06
CA THR A 902 1.38 0.74 55.51
C THR A 902 2.81 0.70 56.04
N SER A 903 3.23 1.86 56.53
CA SER A 903 4.50 2.16 57.21
C SER A 903 4.90 1.09 58.24
N LEU A 904 6.19 0.72 58.28
CA LEU A 904 6.90 0.38 59.52
C LEU A 904 8.45 0.33 59.33
N LYS A 905 9.09 1.38 59.88
CA LYS A 905 10.37 1.44 60.63
C LYS A 905 11.64 0.72 60.14
N LYS A 906 12.62 1.58 59.75
CA LYS A 906 14.03 1.70 60.24
C LYS A 906 14.75 0.43 60.75
N GLY A 907 15.75 0.01 59.96
CA GLY A 907 17.14 -0.19 60.41
C GLY A 907 17.63 -1.63 60.58
N VAL A 908 18.39 -2.15 59.61
CA VAL A 908 19.55 -3.06 59.80
C VAL A 908 20.46 -2.95 58.55
N GLU A 909 21.75 -2.66 58.74
CA GLU A 909 22.80 -2.88 57.73
C GLU A 909 23.19 -4.37 57.73
N VAL A 910 23.09 -5.07 56.59
CA VAL A 910 23.80 -6.33 56.35
C VAL A 910 24.21 -6.45 54.88
N GLY A 911 25.52 -6.56 54.65
CA GLY A 911 26.14 -7.60 53.82
C GLY A 911 25.99 -7.53 52.30
N VAL A 912 27.07 -7.10 51.65
CA VAL A 912 27.45 -7.49 50.29
C VAL A 912 27.55 -9.02 50.21
N HIS A 913 26.69 -9.64 49.40
CA HIS A 913 26.94 -10.79 48.52
C HIS A 913 25.58 -11.36 48.08
N ASP A 914 25.22 -11.20 46.81
CA ASP A 914 24.73 -12.36 46.06
C ASP A 914 24.96 -12.19 44.56
N VAL A 915 25.56 -13.21 43.98
CA VAL A 915 25.90 -13.35 42.57
C VAL A 915 24.84 -14.26 41.95
N GLN A 916 24.08 -13.68 41.03
CA GLN A 916 23.49 -14.27 39.81
C GLN A 916 22.68 -15.58 39.90
N ASP A 917 21.42 -15.44 39.49
CA ASP A 917 20.90 -16.25 38.38
C ASP A 917 20.74 -15.32 37.14
N PRO A 918 21.43 -15.53 36.00
CA PRO A 918 21.38 -14.64 34.84
C PRO A 918 20.13 -14.79 33.95
N GLU A 919 19.26 -15.79 34.17
CA GLU A 919 18.16 -16.10 33.23
C GLU A 919 16.86 -15.33 33.47
N THR A 920 16.73 -14.56 34.56
CA THR A 920 15.45 -13.95 34.99
C THR A 920 15.50 -12.45 35.26
N ASP A 921 16.46 -11.71 34.68
CA ASP A 921 16.42 -10.24 34.75
C ASP A 921 15.26 -9.71 33.88
N GLU A 922 14.12 -9.48 34.53
CA GLU A 922 12.82 -8.99 34.03
C GLU A 922 12.85 -7.55 33.47
N SER A 923 14.03 -6.91 33.40
CA SER A 923 14.17 -5.58 32.83
C SER A 923 13.91 -5.58 31.31
N LEU A 924 13.11 -4.62 30.82
CA LEU A 924 12.83 -4.47 29.39
C LEU A 924 14.10 -4.11 28.61
N ALA A 925 14.36 -4.84 27.53
CA ALA A 925 15.52 -4.63 26.66
C ALA A 925 15.22 -3.67 25.50
N THR A 926 16.28 -3.20 24.87
CA THR A 926 16.22 -2.77 23.46
C THR A 926 16.12 -3.99 22.57
N GLU A 927 15.15 -3.98 21.65
CA GLU A 927 14.81 -5.08 20.75
C GLU A 927 15.22 -4.71 19.32
N VAL A 928 16.06 -5.53 18.69
CA VAL A 928 16.48 -5.36 17.28
C VAL A 928 16.01 -6.56 16.48
N TYR A 929 15.24 -6.32 15.42
CA TYR A 929 14.83 -7.36 14.47
C TYR A 929 16.01 -7.80 13.60
N ILE A 930 16.19 -9.12 13.46
CA ILE A 930 17.25 -9.78 12.69
C ILE A 930 16.59 -10.67 11.61
N PRO A 931 16.63 -10.27 10.34
CA PRO A 931 15.93 -10.97 9.26
C PRO A 931 16.62 -12.28 8.84
N ILE A 932 15.85 -13.36 8.78
CA ILE A 932 16.30 -14.66 8.24
C ILE A 932 16.86 -14.48 6.81
N VAL A 933 16.25 -13.61 6.00
CA VAL A 933 16.66 -13.31 4.61
C VAL A 933 18.15 -12.95 4.47
N HIS A 934 18.74 -12.30 5.48
CA HIS A 934 20.16 -11.93 5.48
C HIS A 934 21.02 -12.78 6.40
N TYR A 935 20.43 -13.30 7.47
CA TYR A 935 21.15 -13.91 8.59
C TYR A 935 20.83 -15.40 8.79
N ALA A 936 20.14 -16.06 7.86
CA ALA A 936 19.70 -17.45 8.00
C ALA A 936 20.82 -18.38 8.47
N HIS A 937 20.47 -19.21 9.45
CA HIS A 937 21.32 -20.31 9.88
C HIS A 937 21.56 -21.30 8.73
N PRO A 938 22.77 -21.88 8.59
CA PRO A 938 23.08 -22.81 7.51
C PRO A 938 22.06 -23.94 7.31
N ARG A 939 21.45 -24.46 8.39
CA ARG A 939 20.42 -25.51 8.34
C ARG A 939 19.19 -25.15 7.48
N LEU A 940 18.87 -23.86 7.34
CA LEU A 940 17.74 -23.38 6.56
C LEU A 940 18.06 -23.28 5.06
N LEU A 941 19.34 -23.36 4.71
CA LEU A 941 19.86 -23.20 3.34
C LEU A 941 20.18 -24.54 2.67
N GLU A 942 20.16 -25.65 3.41
CA GLU A 942 20.39 -26.98 2.86
C GLU A 942 19.12 -27.51 2.16
N ASP A 943 19.18 -27.62 0.83
CA ASP A 943 18.22 -28.42 0.08
C ASP A 943 18.58 -29.91 0.29
N LYS A 944 17.93 -30.60 1.22
CA LYS A 944 18.01 -32.07 1.29
C LYS A 944 16.65 -32.72 1.52
N PRO A 945 16.23 -33.65 0.65
CA PRO A 945 15.23 -34.64 0.99
C PRO A 945 15.90 -35.71 1.86
N GLU A 946 15.79 -35.63 3.18
CA GLU A 946 16.08 -36.79 4.02
C GLU A 946 15.00 -37.85 3.82
N ARG A 947 15.20 -38.75 2.84
CA ARG A 947 14.54 -40.05 2.88
C ARG A 947 15.17 -40.87 4.01
N PRO A 948 14.40 -41.42 4.96
CA PRO A 948 14.95 -42.31 5.98
C PRO A 948 15.59 -43.51 5.30
N ARG A 949 16.89 -43.72 5.50
CA ARG A 949 17.58 -44.93 5.05
C ARG A 949 17.05 -46.13 5.87
N LEU A 950 16.01 -46.77 5.35
CA LEU A 950 15.62 -48.11 5.76
C LEU A 950 16.80 -49.05 5.48
N ARG A 951 17.47 -49.50 6.55
CA ARG A 951 18.46 -50.58 6.50
C ARG A 951 17.81 -51.83 5.92
N ARG A 952 18.00 -52.05 4.62
CA ARG A 952 17.59 -53.29 3.93
C ARG A 952 18.53 -54.40 4.38
N ARG A 953 18.01 -55.28 5.22
CA ARG A 953 18.66 -56.51 5.67
C ARG A 953 18.72 -57.47 4.47
N GLU A 954 19.92 -57.72 3.96
CA GLU A 954 20.13 -58.73 2.91
C GLU A 954 19.64 -60.10 3.39
N SER A 955 18.74 -60.71 2.64
CA SER A 955 18.43 -62.14 2.74
C SER A 955 18.50 -62.75 1.34
N LYS A 956 19.64 -63.37 1.05
CA LYS A 956 19.87 -64.24 -0.09
C LYS A 956 18.78 -65.33 -0.12
N ARG A 957 18.04 -65.44 -1.23
CA ARG A 957 17.35 -66.69 -1.57
C ARG A 957 17.67 -67.11 -3.01
N ARG A 958 18.31 -68.28 -3.05
CA ARG A 958 18.74 -69.08 -4.18
C ARG A 958 17.52 -69.77 -4.79
N TRP A 959 17.39 -69.70 -6.11
CA TRP A 959 16.39 -70.40 -6.90
C TRP A 959 16.65 -71.92 -6.89
N VAL A 960 15.60 -72.71 -6.66
CA VAL A 960 15.56 -74.13 -7.02
C VAL A 960 14.22 -74.41 -7.69
N ARG A 961 14.31 -74.87 -8.95
CA ARG A 961 13.21 -75.37 -9.79
C ARG A 961 12.51 -76.55 -9.11
N LYS A 962 11.18 -76.58 -9.25
CA LYS A 962 10.31 -77.69 -8.83
C LYS A 962 9.88 -78.42 -10.09
N ASP A 963 10.11 -79.72 -10.14
CA ASP A 963 9.51 -80.61 -11.12
C ASP A 963 8.47 -81.51 -10.42
N THR A 964 7.37 -81.70 -11.15
CA THR A 964 6.38 -82.79 -11.09
C THR A 964 5.52 -82.96 -9.83
N GLY A 965 4.20 -82.87 -10.04
CA GLY A 965 3.37 -84.07 -10.03
C GLY A 965 2.55 -84.38 -8.77
N ASP A 966 1.25 -84.08 -8.88
CA ASP A 966 0.12 -84.93 -8.47
C ASP A 966 -0.41 -84.92 -7.02
N GLY A 967 -1.75 -85.00 -6.92
CA GLY A 967 -2.46 -85.65 -5.81
C GLY A 967 -3.07 -84.81 -4.68
N GLY A 968 -4.31 -84.36 -4.85
CA GLY A 968 -5.46 -84.67 -3.98
C GLY A 968 -5.49 -84.32 -2.48
N ASP A 969 -6.48 -83.48 -2.13
CA ASP A 969 -7.41 -83.53 -0.97
C ASP A 969 -6.92 -83.82 0.47
N GLY A 970 -7.36 -82.95 1.40
CA GLY A 970 -7.81 -83.42 2.73
C GLY A 970 -7.40 -82.60 3.97
N ALA A 971 -8.35 -81.78 4.44
CA ALA A 971 -8.78 -81.65 5.85
C ALA A 971 -7.95 -80.88 6.93
N SER A 972 -8.67 -79.89 7.48
CA SER A 972 -8.93 -79.61 8.91
C SER A 972 -7.82 -79.17 9.88
N ILE A 973 -8.11 -77.99 10.42
CA ILE A 973 -7.73 -77.36 11.69
C ILE A 973 -7.82 -78.30 12.91
N SER A 974 -6.77 -78.33 13.76
CA SER A 974 -6.82 -77.93 15.20
C SER A 974 -5.63 -78.46 16.04
N SER A 975 -5.11 -77.56 16.91
CA SER A 975 -4.54 -77.82 18.25
C SER A 975 -3.17 -78.53 18.36
N VAL A 976 -2.31 -78.41 19.38
CA VAL A 976 -2.33 -77.89 20.78
C VAL A 976 -0.85 -77.59 21.17
N GLY A 977 -0.55 -76.56 21.97
CA GLY A 977 -0.09 -76.70 23.38
C GLY A 977 1.45 -76.66 23.52
N SER A 978 2.13 -76.17 24.56
CA SER A 978 1.82 -75.66 25.92
C SER A 978 3.12 -75.04 26.47
N ALA A 979 3.12 -74.09 27.39
CA ALA A 979 3.25 -74.27 28.85
C ALA A 979 3.33 -72.84 29.45
N SER A 980 2.69 -72.38 30.52
CA SER A 980 2.48 -72.85 31.91
C SER A 980 2.57 -71.54 32.75
N VAL A 981 1.79 -71.17 33.76
CA VAL A 981 0.83 -71.85 34.64
C VAL A 981 -0.04 -70.79 35.37
N ARG A 982 -1.27 -71.20 35.71
CA ARG A 982 -2.34 -70.54 36.52
C ARG A 982 -1.96 -70.47 38.01
N GLY A 983 -2.58 -69.74 38.94
CA GLY A 983 -3.96 -69.30 39.22
C GLY A 983 -4.07 -69.24 40.78
N ASP A 984 -5.14 -68.92 41.50
CA ASP A 984 -6.49 -68.39 41.31
C ASP A 984 -7.08 -68.27 42.75
N GLY A 985 -8.17 -67.51 42.97
CA GLY A 985 -9.10 -67.84 44.09
C GLY A 985 -9.58 -66.74 45.08
N ASP A 986 -10.77 -66.21 44.78
CA ASP A 986 -11.97 -66.00 45.62
C ASP A 986 -12.16 -64.91 46.72
N ARG A 987 -13.09 -63.98 46.40
CA ARG A 987 -14.45 -63.69 46.97
C ARG A 987 -14.71 -63.41 48.48
N ALA A 988 -15.29 -62.21 48.70
CA ALA A 988 -16.53 -61.87 49.44
C ALA A 988 -16.51 -61.26 50.88
N ARG A 989 -16.97 -59.99 50.93
CA ARG A 989 -18.05 -59.37 51.76
C ARG A 989 -17.82 -58.76 53.17
N THR A 990 -18.09 -57.44 53.21
CA THR A 990 -18.94 -56.61 54.13
C THR A 990 -18.41 -55.92 55.42
N THR A 991 -18.56 -54.57 55.39
CA THR A 991 -19.12 -53.59 56.37
C THR A 991 -18.35 -53.15 57.63
N GLN A 992 -18.14 -51.83 57.80
CA GLN A 992 -18.97 -50.84 58.57
C GLN A 992 -18.27 -49.45 58.59
N ASP A 993 -18.89 -48.37 58.07
CA ASP A 993 -19.63 -47.24 58.73
C ASP A 993 -18.67 -46.11 59.23
N VAL A 994 -18.88 -44.77 59.07
CA VAL A 994 -20.01 -43.89 59.44
C VAL A 994 -19.97 -42.52 58.67
N HIS A 995 -21.16 -41.94 58.48
CA HIS A 995 -21.63 -40.68 57.83
C HIS A 995 -21.36 -39.35 58.60
N PRO A 996 -21.69 -38.08 58.13
CA PRO A 996 -23.02 -37.67 57.63
C PRO A 996 -23.21 -36.46 56.66
N LEU A 997 -24.48 -36.31 56.28
CA LEU A 997 -25.21 -35.16 55.70
C LEU A 997 -25.35 -33.98 56.69
N SER A 998 -25.51 -32.73 56.18
CA SER A 998 -26.44 -31.74 56.73
C SER A 998 -26.81 -30.64 55.71
N MET A 999 -28.10 -30.28 55.70
CA MET A 999 -28.70 -29.11 55.07
C MET A 999 -28.78 -27.90 56.04
N SER A 1000 -28.94 -26.71 55.45
CA SER A 1000 -29.79 -25.55 55.83
C SER A 1000 -29.54 -24.74 57.12
N VAL A 1001 -29.46 -23.40 56.97
CA VAL A 1001 -30.26 -22.30 57.61
C VAL A 1001 -29.69 -20.96 57.08
N LEU A 1002 -30.39 -20.17 56.23
CA LEU A 1002 -31.38 -19.11 56.53
C LEU A 1002 -30.81 -17.82 57.15
N THR A 1003 -30.74 -16.75 56.34
CA THR A 1003 -31.14 -15.35 56.66
C THR A 1003 -31.17 -14.56 55.34
N THR A 1004 -32.30 -14.42 54.64
CA THR A 1004 -33.27 -13.29 54.70
C THR A 1004 -32.68 -11.88 54.85
N ALA A 1005 -32.79 -11.08 53.78
CA ALA A 1005 -33.42 -9.74 53.79
C ALA A 1005 -33.68 -9.32 52.32
N THR A 1006 -34.85 -9.66 51.77
CA THR A 1006 -35.97 -8.73 51.52
C THR A 1006 -35.66 -7.59 50.54
N ALA A 1007 -35.86 -7.87 49.26
CA ALA A 1007 -36.47 -6.91 48.35
C ALA A 1007 -37.97 -6.84 48.71
N THR A 1008 -38.44 -5.65 49.08
CA THR A 1008 -39.87 -5.37 49.23
C THR A 1008 -40.32 -4.67 47.97
N THR A 1009 -41.28 -5.29 47.30
CA THR A 1009 -42.06 -4.75 46.20
C THR A 1009 -43.03 -3.67 46.71
N ALA A 1010 -43.24 -2.62 45.92
CA ALA A 1010 -44.52 -1.94 45.83
C ALA A 1010 -44.68 -1.38 44.41
N ALA A 1011 -45.80 -1.73 43.81
CA ALA A 1011 -46.17 -1.51 42.42
C ALA A 1011 -47.09 -0.29 42.26
N SER A 1012 -47.27 0.11 40.99
CA SER A 1012 -48.41 0.84 40.37
C SER A 1012 -48.54 2.33 40.73
N SER A 1013 -48.94 3.27 39.85
CA SER A 1013 -49.64 3.24 38.55
C SER A 1013 -49.55 4.61 37.83
N ASP A 1014 -49.81 4.60 36.51
CA ASP A 1014 -50.33 5.69 35.63
C ASP A 1014 -49.40 6.91 35.34
N SER A 1015 -49.35 7.57 34.18
CA SER A 1015 -49.88 7.42 32.81
C SER A 1015 -49.22 8.50 31.93
N ASP A 1016 -49.33 8.35 30.60
CA ASP A 1016 -49.06 9.33 29.51
C ASP A 1016 -47.59 9.68 29.22
N GLY A 1017 -47.06 9.69 27.99
CA GLY A 1017 -47.61 9.55 26.64
C GLY A 1017 -46.73 10.37 25.70
N SER A 1018 -45.98 9.74 24.79
CA SER A 1018 -45.48 10.37 23.55
C SER A 1018 -44.84 9.34 22.63
N THR A 1019 -45.38 9.27 21.42
CA THR A 1019 -45.05 8.39 20.30
C THR A 1019 -43.66 8.65 19.72
N ALA A 1020 -42.81 7.62 19.64
CA ALA A 1020 -41.60 7.58 18.83
C ALA A 1020 -41.70 6.42 17.82
N VAL A 1021 -41.29 6.70 16.59
CA VAL A 1021 -41.41 5.89 15.38
C VAL A 1021 -40.47 4.66 15.45
N GLU A 1022 -40.99 3.50 15.08
CA GLU A 1022 -40.28 2.20 15.07
C GLU A 1022 -39.10 2.19 14.08
N GLY A 1023 -37.91 1.82 14.56
CA GLY A 1023 -36.77 1.40 13.73
C GLY A 1023 -36.87 -0.08 13.35
N PRO A 1024 -36.20 -0.53 12.27
CA PRO A 1024 -36.25 -1.93 11.84
C PRO A 1024 -35.51 -2.86 12.82
N PRO A 1025 -35.89 -4.15 12.90
CA PRO A 1025 -35.43 -5.06 13.94
C PRO A 1025 -33.96 -5.44 13.75
N THR A 1026 -33.15 -5.23 14.79
CA THR A 1026 -31.82 -5.81 14.94
C THR A 1026 -31.93 -7.33 14.96
N GLN A 1027 -31.34 -8.01 13.97
CA GLN A 1027 -31.09 -9.44 14.10
C GLN A 1027 -29.98 -9.63 15.13
N ASP A 1028 -30.31 -10.30 16.24
CA ASP A 1028 -29.37 -10.69 17.28
C ASP A 1028 -28.31 -11.62 16.67
N VAL A 1029 -27.09 -11.11 16.53
CA VAL A 1029 -25.89 -11.89 16.22
C VAL A 1029 -25.60 -12.77 17.43
N ASN A 1030 -25.47 -14.09 17.21
CA ASN A 1030 -25.01 -15.03 18.22
C ASN A 1030 -23.51 -14.76 18.54
N PRO A 1031 -23.16 -14.23 19.72
CA PRO A 1031 -21.79 -13.87 20.07
C PRO A 1031 -20.88 -15.10 20.31
N ASP A 1032 -21.44 -16.30 20.46
CA ASP A 1032 -20.68 -17.51 20.80
C ASP A 1032 -19.93 -18.13 19.61
N ALA A 1033 -20.16 -17.69 18.38
CA ALA A 1033 -19.45 -18.19 17.19
C ALA A 1033 -18.11 -17.48 16.90
N LEU A 1034 -17.78 -16.43 17.65
CA LEU A 1034 -16.64 -15.54 17.40
C LEU A 1034 -15.66 -15.41 18.58
N THR A 1035 -15.76 -16.29 19.58
CA THR A 1035 -14.97 -16.19 20.82
C THR A 1035 -13.46 -16.29 20.57
N SER A 1036 -12.74 -15.35 21.17
CA SER A 1036 -11.27 -15.17 21.19
C SER A 1036 -10.48 -16.48 21.28
N SER A 1037 -9.67 -16.76 20.25
CA SER A 1037 -8.63 -17.77 20.33
C SER A 1037 -7.38 -17.16 20.99
N THR A 1038 -7.12 -17.50 22.25
CA THR A 1038 -5.83 -17.23 22.93
C THR A 1038 -4.70 -18.15 22.44
N ARG A 1039 -4.88 -18.85 21.32
CA ARG A 1039 -3.84 -19.72 20.74
C ARG A 1039 -2.87 -18.86 19.92
N PRO A 1040 -1.55 -19.08 20.05
CA PRO A 1040 -0.58 -18.42 19.18
C PRO A 1040 -0.91 -18.70 17.72
N ALA A 1041 -0.78 -17.67 16.87
CA ALA A 1041 -1.02 -17.80 15.44
C ALA A 1041 -0.29 -19.03 14.87
N PRO A 1042 -0.98 -19.91 14.14
CA PRO A 1042 -0.52 -21.27 13.88
C PRO A 1042 0.76 -21.35 13.04
N LEU A 1043 1.05 -20.31 12.25
CA LEU A 1043 2.21 -20.24 11.35
C LEU A 1043 3.25 -19.20 11.76
N LEU A 1044 3.07 -18.55 12.92
CA LEU A 1044 4.01 -17.54 13.39
C LEU A 1044 5.35 -18.20 13.76
N ILE A 1045 6.44 -17.64 13.24
CA ILE A 1045 7.80 -18.05 13.60
C ILE A 1045 8.02 -17.68 15.07
N GLN A 1046 8.13 -18.70 15.94
CA GLN A 1046 8.26 -18.48 17.38
C GLN A 1046 9.71 -18.21 17.80
N ASP A 1047 9.90 -17.36 18.81
CA ASP A 1047 11.20 -17.03 19.42
C ASP A 1047 11.94 -18.25 19.97
N SER A 1048 11.20 -19.28 20.40
CA SER A 1048 11.73 -20.56 20.88
C SER A 1048 12.26 -21.45 19.76
N THR A 1049 12.06 -21.09 18.49
CA THR A 1049 12.56 -21.87 17.36
C THR A 1049 14.09 -21.79 17.34
N PRO A 1050 14.81 -22.90 17.60
CA PRO A 1050 16.26 -22.84 17.72
C PRO A 1050 16.90 -22.56 16.36
N GLU A 1051 18.06 -21.89 16.37
CA GLU A 1051 18.95 -21.77 15.21
C GLU A 1051 18.28 -21.18 13.96
N LEU A 1052 17.47 -20.11 14.07
CA LEU A 1052 16.91 -19.43 12.89
C LEU A 1052 17.94 -18.54 12.18
N VAL A 1053 18.78 -17.85 12.96
CA VAL A 1053 19.81 -16.93 12.48
C VAL A 1053 21.20 -17.35 12.97
N ASP A 1054 22.24 -17.02 12.21
CA ASP A 1054 23.65 -17.30 12.53
C ASP A 1054 24.48 -16.02 12.51
N VAL A 1055 24.53 -15.36 13.67
CA VAL A 1055 25.08 -13.99 13.82
C VAL A 1055 26.36 -13.93 14.66
N ASP A 1056 27.29 -13.07 14.25
CA ASP A 1056 28.37 -12.50 15.05
C ASP A 1056 27.94 -11.10 15.51
N VAL A 1057 27.88 -10.89 16.83
CA VAL A 1057 27.38 -9.65 17.44
C VAL A 1057 28.49 -9.06 18.29
N LYS A 1058 28.77 -7.77 18.08
CA LYS A 1058 29.74 -7.00 18.86
C LYS A 1058 29.03 -5.80 19.47
N VAL A 1059 29.14 -5.63 20.78
CA VAL A 1059 28.57 -4.49 21.51
C VAL A 1059 29.69 -3.73 22.23
N SER A 1060 29.57 -2.41 22.35
CA SER A 1060 30.52 -1.60 23.15
C SER A 1060 30.33 -1.78 24.65
N GLY A 1061 29.15 -2.23 25.09
CA GLY A 1061 28.82 -2.46 26.49
C GLY A 1061 27.49 -3.20 26.65
N GLY A 1062 27.23 -3.63 27.88
CA GLY A 1062 26.01 -4.36 28.21
C GLY A 1062 26.05 -5.86 27.85
N ARG A 1063 24.89 -6.52 27.95
CA ARG A 1063 24.68 -7.93 27.61
C ARG A 1063 23.63 -8.06 26.52
N PHE A 1064 23.70 -9.10 25.70
CA PHE A 1064 22.69 -9.37 24.68
C PHE A 1064 22.35 -10.86 24.61
N VAL A 1065 21.16 -11.15 24.08
CA VAL A 1065 20.69 -12.50 23.76
C VAL A 1065 19.94 -12.45 22.44
N VAL A 1066 20.07 -13.48 21.61
CA VAL A 1066 19.29 -13.64 20.37
C VAL A 1066 18.23 -14.72 20.58
N ARG A 1067 16.96 -14.40 20.32
CA ARG A 1067 15.81 -15.30 20.40
C ARG A 1067 15.04 -15.22 19.09
N GLY A 1068 14.96 -16.32 18.35
CA GLY A 1068 14.37 -16.35 17.01
C GLY A 1068 14.93 -15.28 16.07
N GLN A 1069 14.09 -14.31 15.69
CA GLN A 1069 14.45 -13.16 14.85
C GLN A 1069 14.68 -11.87 15.66
N THR A 1070 14.81 -11.94 16.98
CA THR A 1070 14.92 -10.79 17.87
C THR A 1070 16.24 -10.84 18.64
N LEU A 1071 17.02 -9.77 18.56
CA LEU A 1071 18.18 -9.52 19.41
C LEU A 1071 17.77 -8.58 20.54
N LEU A 1072 17.86 -9.07 21.78
CA LEU A 1072 17.62 -8.31 23.00
C LEU A 1072 18.94 -7.78 23.54
N TRP A 1073 19.04 -6.47 23.80
CA TRP A 1073 20.25 -5.80 24.27
C TRP A 1073 19.96 -4.93 25.50
N TRP A 1074 20.69 -5.17 26.58
CA TRP A 1074 20.62 -4.45 27.85
C TRP A 1074 21.94 -3.75 28.13
N TYR A 1075 21.86 -2.52 28.62
CA TYR A 1075 23.02 -1.67 28.95
C TYR A 1075 22.63 -0.68 30.06
N ASP A 1076 23.63 -0.08 30.71
CA ASP A 1076 23.41 0.79 31.87
C ASP A 1076 22.82 2.15 31.48
N VAL A 1077 21.64 2.46 32.01
CA VAL A 1077 21.02 3.78 31.87
C VAL A 1077 21.47 4.68 33.04
N PRO A 1078 21.97 5.92 32.79
CA PRO A 1078 22.37 6.87 33.83
C PRO A 1078 21.35 7.01 34.97
N SER A 1079 21.84 7.30 36.17
CA SER A 1079 21.03 7.17 37.39
C SER A 1079 20.52 8.43 38.02
N THR A 1080 21.25 9.51 37.78
CA THR A 1080 20.96 10.81 38.37
C THR A 1080 20.69 11.83 37.28
N GLU A 1081 19.71 12.68 37.54
CA GLU A 1081 19.38 13.84 36.73
C GLU A 1081 20.63 14.71 36.52
N GLY A 1082 20.89 15.09 35.27
CA GLY A 1082 22.07 15.87 34.88
C GLY A 1082 23.35 15.06 34.59
N GLU A 1083 23.37 13.74 34.77
CA GLU A 1083 24.46 12.91 34.21
C GLU A 1083 24.50 13.03 32.68
N PRO A 1084 25.68 13.10 32.05
CA PRO A 1084 25.78 13.14 30.60
C PRO A 1084 25.22 11.85 29.98
N ARG A 1085 24.51 11.99 28.85
CA ARG A 1085 24.00 10.84 28.10
C ARG A 1085 25.15 9.91 27.71
N LYS A 1086 24.94 8.60 27.84
CA LYS A 1086 25.89 7.56 27.44
C LYS A 1086 25.54 7.05 26.05
N GLU A 1087 26.56 6.69 25.27
CA GLU A 1087 26.39 6.07 23.96
C GLU A 1087 26.86 4.62 23.98
N TYR A 1088 26.03 3.75 23.39
CA TYR A 1088 26.34 2.36 23.19
C TYR A 1088 26.27 2.03 21.70
N THR A 1089 27.17 1.16 21.22
CA THR A 1089 27.19 0.73 19.83
C THR A 1089 27.02 -0.77 19.70
N ILE A 1090 26.34 -1.21 18.65
CA ILE A 1090 26.20 -2.61 18.27
C ILE A 1090 26.53 -2.80 16.80
N GLU A 1091 27.22 -3.89 16.48
CA GLU A 1091 27.53 -4.36 15.14
C GLU A 1091 27.06 -5.81 15.00
N VAL A 1092 26.29 -6.12 13.95
CA VAL A 1092 25.79 -7.47 13.67
C VAL A 1092 26.15 -7.89 12.25
N LYS A 1093 26.74 -9.09 12.13
CA LYS A 1093 27.12 -9.74 10.87
C LYS A 1093 26.67 -11.18 10.85
N ARG A 1094 26.50 -11.77 9.67
CA ARG A 1094 26.32 -13.23 9.53
C ARG A 1094 27.67 -13.93 9.64
N ARG A 1095 27.80 -15.00 10.45
CA ARG A 1095 29.09 -15.72 10.65
C ARG A 1095 29.63 -16.34 9.36
N GLY A 1096 28.75 -16.94 8.56
CA GLY A 1096 29.10 -17.54 7.26
C GLY A 1096 29.22 -16.55 6.09
N GLY A 1097 29.31 -15.25 6.34
CA GLY A 1097 29.31 -14.22 5.29
C GLY A 1097 27.94 -13.98 4.64
N VAL A 1098 27.91 -13.03 3.70
CA VAL A 1098 26.68 -12.57 3.04
C VAL A 1098 26.03 -13.68 2.22
N LEU A 1099 24.72 -13.85 2.39
CA LEU A 1099 23.94 -14.75 1.55
C LEU A 1099 23.84 -14.20 0.13
N LYS A 1100 24.23 -15.01 -0.86
CA LYS A 1100 24.07 -14.66 -2.26
C LYS A 1100 22.59 -14.84 -2.66
N PRO A 1101 22.04 -13.95 -3.52
CA PRO A 1101 20.72 -14.14 -4.08
C PRO A 1101 20.61 -15.53 -4.76
N ARG A 1102 19.48 -16.23 -4.60
CA ARG A 1102 19.17 -17.42 -5.42
C ARG A 1102 19.04 -16.97 -6.87
N THR A 1103 20.10 -17.08 -7.66
CA THR A 1103 20.00 -16.98 -9.12
C THR A 1103 19.35 -18.27 -9.63
N LYS A 1104 18.23 -18.17 -10.35
CA LYS A 1104 17.60 -19.33 -11.02
C LYS A 1104 18.67 -20.15 -11.74
N GLY A 1105 18.84 -21.39 -11.32
CA GLY A 1105 19.82 -22.30 -11.88
C GLY A 1105 19.39 -22.77 -13.26
N ARG A 1106 19.85 -22.10 -14.31
CA ARG A 1106 20.30 -22.83 -15.51
C ARG A 1106 21.81 -22.89 -15.43
N ARG A 1107 22.34 -24.09 -15.27
CA ARG A 1107 23.78 -24.40 -15.30
C ARG A 1107 24.31 -24.02 -16.69
N MET A 1108 24.71 -22.76 -16.87
CA MET A 1108 25.49 -22.38 -18.04
C MET A 1108 26.91 -22.88 -17.83
N VAL A 1109 27.34 -23.73 -18.76
CA VAL A 1109 28.72 -24.08 -19.00
C VAL A 1109 29.53 -22.79 -19.02
N ALA A 1110 30.61 -22.76 -18.23
CA ALA A 1110 31.56 -21.66 -18.22
C ALA A 1110 32.14 -21.47 -19.63
N GLU A 1111 31.73 -20.41 -20.33
CA GLU A 1111 32.51 -19.83 -21.42
C GLU A 1111 32.76 -18.36 -21.10
N GLY A 1112 34.05 -18.03 -21.04
CA GLY A 1112 34.54 -16.75 -20.58
C GLY A 1112 34.09 -15.60 -21.47
N SER A 1113 33.61 -14.53 -20.84
CA SER A 1113 33.74 -13.17 -21.35
C SER A 1113 33.92 -12.24 -20.16
N GLY A 1114 35.18 -11.85 -19.94
CA GLY A 1114 35.59 -10.93 -18.89
C GLY A 1114 35.01 -9.54 -19.10
N VAL A 1115 34.65 -8.91 -17.99
CA VAL A 1115 34.34 -7.49 -17.88
C VAL A 1115 35.65 -6.72 -18.06
N TRP A 1116 35.90 -6.26 -19.29
CA TRP A 1116 37.06 -5.43 -19.61
C TRP A 1116 36.72 -3.98 -19.23
N CYS A 1117 36.86 -3.63 -17.94
CA CYS A 1117 36.99 -2.24 -17.46
C CYS A 1117 37.31 -2.06 -15.96
N GLU A 1118 37.59 -3.12 -15.18
CA GLU A 1118 37.92 -2.98 -13.75
C GLU A 1118 39.44 -3.09 -13.42
N GLU A 1119 40.32 -3.30 -14.41
CA GLU A 1119 41.78 -3.44 -14.19
C GLU A 1119 42.62 -2.19 -14.51
N LEU A 1120 42.08 -0.98 -14.34
CA LEU A 1120 42.85 0.26 -14.51
C LEU A 1120 42.75 1.19 -13.31
N CYS A 1121 43.17 0.70 -12.13
CA CYS A 1121 43.75 1.50 -11.05
C CYS A 1121 44.54 0.59 -10.11
N PRO A 1122 45.89 0.61 -10.12
CA PRO A 1122 46.67 -0.04 -9.08
C PRO A 1122 46.43 0.66 -7.74
N GLU A 1123 46.10 -0.13 -6.72
CA GLU A 1123 46.17 0.27 -5.32
C GLU A 1123 47.63 0.58 -4.98
N ASP A 1124 48.05 1.84 -5.09
CA ASP A 1124 49.12 2.43 -4.27
C ASP A 1124 49.16 3.95 -4.50
N GLY A 1125 49.28 4.70 -3.40
CA GLY A 1125 48.89 6.10 -3.31
C GLY A 1125 49.63 7.15 -4.16
N LEU A 1126 49.02 8.35 -4.13
CA LEU A 1126 49.46 9.66 -4.65
C LEU A 1126 49.21 9.91 -6.15
N GLY A 1127 48.16 10.68 -6.44
CA GLY A 1127 47.98 11.39 -7.71
C GLY A 1127 46.55 11.36 -8.22
N GLY A 1128 45.86 12.51 -8.23
CA GLY A 1128 44.48 12.62 -8.70
C GLY A 1128 44.31 12.26 -10.18
N CYS A 1129 43.20 11.60 -10.50
CA CYS A 1129 42.76 11.41 -11.87
C CYS A 1129 41.49 12.24 -12.10
N VAL A 1130 41.64 13.28 -12.91
CA VAL A 1130 40.53 14.03 -13.53
C VAL A 1130 40.27 13.38 -14.88
N ILE A 1131 39.04 12.95 -15.15
CA ILE A 1131 38.63 12.54 -16.50
C ILE A 1131 37.68 13.63 -17.03
N ALA A 1132 38.06 14.19 -18.18
CA ALA A 1132 37.37 15.24 -18.93
C ALA A 1132 36.12 14.74 -19.65
#